data_AF-A0A6A5G9P4-F1
#
_entry.id   AF-A0A6A5G9P4-F1
#
_cell.length_a   1.000
_cell.length_b   1.000
_cell.length_c   1.000
_cell.angle_alpha   90.00
_cell.angle_beta   90.00
_cell.angle_gamma   90.00
#
_symmetry.space_group_name_H-M   'P 1'
#
loop_
_entity.id
_entity.type
_entity.pdbx_description
1 polymer ?
#
loop_
_entity_poly.entity_id
_entity_poly.type
_entity_poly.pdbx_seq_one_letter_code
_entity_poly.pdbx_strand_id
1 'polypeptide(L)'
;MVDYYQQPPSYHQPGYDYTQQEEEWDREGLLDPAWEKQQKKTFTAWCNSHLRKAGTSIETIEEDFRNGLKLMLLLEVISGEPLPKPDRGKMRFHKIANVNKALEYIESKGVKLVSIGAEEIVDGNVKMTLGLIWTIILRFAIQDINVEELSARDGLLLWCQRKTAPYNNVNVQNFHNSWKDGLAFCALIHRHRPDLLDYSQLHKGDPIHNLNLAFDIAEKHLDIPRMLDAEDVSRHPDEKSTMTYVSCFYHAFRNMREPAPPPVIRQPPPQRVVVAPPPERDWRKDAETAANRICRVLKVNQENEKMMEDYENLASDLLAWINRWMPWLANRSTDDTLRQAQQKLEDYRNYRRSEKPPRIEDKGRLETLFNTLQTRLRLSNRPAFCPRDGHLVKDINAAWAGLEDSEKGFEEWLLSEIMRLERLEHLAEKFRRKCALHEEWAHGKEDALRSNDWRSCGLYKIKALRKRHEAFESDLGAHQDRVEQIAAIARELNNLRYPDIGPINARCQAICSQWDRLGQLSSKRRETLEDAERIAERLDSLYLDFAKRAAPFNNWLDGAREDLADLVIVHEMREIEELVSAHDQFKSTLGDADREFSSINQIEHEVEHLVTSHGLDRELLRNPYTDLSASDIRRKWGEVQNSVPRRDSQLQAELKRQQNNERLRTIFAEKANQVGPWLERELEQVLAIGLGGRGRLEDAIQQLRSIQRNVLGYKSNQDELERIHQEMQENFVFENRKSRYSMESLRVGWETLLTSINKTISEFENQVLLRDSKGISEEQIAEFRASFSHFDKERAGLDPEQLRACLISVGYTIRPGREGDAELHRVLAHVDPNRMGRVPFEAFLDFMTKENSDQDTVEQMIDSFRILASGKPFITADELERELPRDQAAYCMARMAPSREPGAPPRSFDYVTFSRSLYSQ
;
A
#
# COMPACT_ATOMS: atom_id res chain seq x y z
N MET A 1 -32.40 -32.85 4.99
CA MET A 1 -33.59 -31.97 5.13
C MET A 1 -33.11 -30.54 5.02
N VAL A 2 -33.36 -29.82 3.93
CA VAL A 2 -34.12 -30.18 2.72
C VAL A 2 -33.32 -29.77 1.48
N ASP A 3 -33.40 -30.56 0.42
CA ASP A 3 -32.67 -30.41 -0.83
C ASP A 3 -33.44 -29.55 -1.87
N TYR A 4 -32.87 -29.45 -3.09
CA TYR A 4 -33.34 -28.72 -4.28
C TYR A 4 -33.14 -27.18 -4.24
N TYR A 5 -32.56 -26.53 -5.25
CA TYR A 5 -32.05 -26.99 -6.56
C TYR A 5 -30.56 -26.64 -6.74
N GLN A 6 -29.78 -27.56 -7.32
CA GLN A 6 -28.49 -27.23 -7.96
C GLN A 6 -28.70 -27.07 -9.47
N GLN A 7 -28.19 -25.97 -10.03
CA GLN A 7 -28.00 -25.79 -11.47
C GLN A 7 -26.55 -26.19 -11.86
N PRO A 8 -26.31 -26.60 -13.11
CA PRO A 8 -24.97 -27.02 -13.56
C PRO A 8 -23.96 -25.86 -13.57
N PRO A 9 -22.65 -26.13 -13.48
CA PRO A 9 -21.62 -25.09 -13.47
C PRO A 9 -21.60 -24.32 -14.80
N SER A 10 -21.80 -23.00 -14.72
CA SER A 10 -21.69 -22.09 -15.85
C SER A 10 -20.22 -21.86 -16.21
N TYR A 11 -19.76 -22.49 -17.29
CA TYR A 11 -18.50 -22.11 -17.93
C TYR A 11 -18.57 -20.64 -18.35
N HIS A 12 -17.87 -19.77 -17.63
CA HIS A 12 -17.60 -18.42 -18.10
C HIS A 12 -16.64 -18.51 -19.29
N GLN A 13 -17.17 -18.37 -20.50
CA GLN A 13 -16.38 -17.96 -21.64
C GLN A 13 -15.85 -16.54 -21.38
N PRO A 14 -14.64 -16.18 -21.84
CA PRO A 14 -14.25 -14.77 -21.91
C PRO A 14 -15.27 -14.02 -22.79
N GLY A 15 -15.67 -12.82 -22.36
CA GLY A 15 -16.70 -12.05 -23.06
C GLY A 15 -16.29 -11.72 -24.49
N TYR A 16 -17.20 -11.90 -25.45
CA TYR A 16 -17.03 -11.40 -26.80
C TYR A 16 -17.07 -9.86 -26.78
N ASP A 17 -15.94 -9.26 -27.07
CA ASP A 17 -15.76 -7.82 -27.03
C ASP A 17 -16.29 -7.15 -28.31
N TYR A 18 -17.55 -6.71 -28.28
CA TYR A 18 -18.20 -6.09 -29.43
C TYR A 18 -17.47 -4.86 -29.97
N THR A 19 -16.68 -4.17 -29.14
CA THR A 19 -15.88 -3.01 -29.56
C THR A 19 -14.74 -3.37 -30.52
N GLN A 20 -14.19 -4.58 -30.46
CA GLN A 20 -13.18 -5.03 -31.45
C GLN A 20 -13.78 -5.21 -32.85
N GLN A 21 -15.06 -5.55 -32.97
CA GLN A 21 -15.71 -5.74 -34.27
C GLN A 21 -16.10 -4.41 -34.94
N GLU A 22 -16.43 -3.37 -34.16
CA GLU A 22 -16.54 -2.00 -34.70
C GLU A 22 -15.16 -1.44 -35.09
N GLU A 23 -14.09 -1.70 -34.32
CA GLU A 23 -12.72 -1.33 -34.72
C GLU A 23 -12.21 -2.09 -35.96
N GLU A 24 -12.59 -3.35 -36.17
CA GLU A 24 -12.26 -4.07 -37.41
C GLU A 24 -13.01 -3.47 -38.62
N TRP A 25 -14.29 -3.12 -38.49
CA TRP A 25 -15.04 -2.50 -39.59
C TRP A 25 -14.56 -1.07 -39.93
N ASP A 26 -14.22 -0.24 -38.94
CA ASP A 26 -13.62 1.08 -39.23
C ASP A 26 -12.18 0.96 -39.78
N ARG A 27 -11.45 -0.13 -39.49
CA ARG A 27 -10.16 -0.45 -40.17
C ARG A 27 -10.34 -0.99 -41.58
N GLU A 28 -11.37 -1.79 -41.87
CA GLU A 28 -11.73 -2.17 -43.24
C GLU A 28 -12.11 -0.94 -44.10
N GLY A 29 -12.60 0.14 -43.48
CA GLY A 29 -12.80 1.43 -44.13
C GLY A 29 -11.51 2.16 -44.56
N LEU A 30 -10.34 1.76 -44.03
CA LEU A 30 -9.04 2.41 -44.27
C LEU A 30 -8.06 1.57 -45.11
N LEU A 31 -8.48 0.38 -45.56
CA LEU A 31 -7.72 -0.50 -46.43
C LEU A 31 -8.45 -0.67 -47.76
N ASP A 32 -7.72 -0.74 -48.88
CA ASP A 32 -8.29 -1.08 -50.18
C ASP A 32 -9.15 -2.36 -50.05
N PRO A 33 -10.46 -2.34 -50.40
CA PRO A 33 -11.31 -3.52 -50.34
C PRO A 33 -10.67 -4.71 -51.07
N ALA A 34 -10.83 -5.93 -50.56
CA ALA A 34 -10.12 -7.10 -51.09
C ALA A 34 -10.30 -7.31 -52.60
N TRP A 35 -11.50 -7.03 -53.13
CA TRP A 35 -11.79 -7.05 -54.57
C TRP A 35 -11.03 -5.96 -55.36
N GLU A 36 -10.85 -4.78 -54.76
CA GLU A 36 -10.19 -3.64 -55.38
C GLU A 36 -8.68 -3.91 -55.48
N LYS A 37 -8.09 -4.44 -54.40
CA LYS A 37 -6.70 -4.92 -54.38
C LYS A 37 -6.45 -6.04 -55.39
N GLN A 38 -7.39 -6.98 -55.55
CA GLN A 38 -7.29 -8.05 -56.54
C GLN A 38 -7.44 -7.52 -57.98
N GLN A 39 -8.34 -6.57 -58.24
CA GLN A 39 -8.47 -5.91 -59.53
C GLN A 39 -7.24 -5.06 -59.87
N LYS A 40 -6.66 -4.33 -58.90
CA LYS A 40 -5.35 -3.64 -59.07
C LYS A 40 -4.27 -4.60 -59.56
N LYS A 41 -4.04 -5.72 -58.86
CA LYS A 41 -3.06 -6.74 -59.28
C LYS A 41 -3.33 -7.24 -60.71
N THR A 42 -4.54 -7.72 -60.97
CA THR A 42 -4.88 -8.40 -62.23
C THR A 42 -4.89 -7.46 -63.42
N PHE A 43 -5.48 -6.26 -63.29
CA PHE A 43 -5.54 -5.30 -64.38
C PHE A 43 -4.15 -4.70 -64.67
N THR A 44 -3.30 -4.50 -63.65
CA THR A 44 -1.89 -4.09 -63.85
C THR A 44 -1.12 -5.15 -64.65
N ALA A 45 -1.23 -6.41 -64.26
CA ALA A 45 -0.60 -7.52 -64.97
C ALA A 45 -1.14 -7.69 -66.40
N TRP A 46 -2.45 -7.52 -66.60
CA TRP A 46 -3.07 -7.53 -67.92
C TRP A 46 -2.55 -6.40 -68.82
N CYS A 47 -2.57 -5.15 -68.35
CA CYS A 47 -2.01 -4.01 -69.08
C CYS A 47 -0.54 -4.23 -69.44
N ASN A 48 0.27 -4.74 -68.51
CA ASN A 48 1.67 -5.07 -68.75
C ASN A 48 1.87 -6.19 -69.78
N SER A 49 0.97 -7.18 -69.84
CA SER A 49 1.02 -8.26 -70.86
C SER A 49 0.88 -7.75 -72.30
N HIS A 50 0.25 -6.58 -72.48
CA HIS A 50 0.15 -5.85 -73.74
C HIS A 50 1.27 -4.81 -73.89
N LEU A 51 1.47 -3.92 -72.91
CA LEU A 51 2.47 -2.84 -72.97
C LEU A 51 3.92 -3.35 -73.14
N ARG A 52 4.25 -4.58 -72.70
CA ARG A 52 5.55 -5.22 -72.98
C ARG A 52 5.88 -5.27 -74.47
N LYS A 53 4.87 -5.34 -75.35
CA LYS A 53 5.01 -5.35 -76.82
C LYS A 53 5.42 -3.98 -77.39
N ALA A 54 5.17 -2.90 -76.65
CA ALA A 54 5.61 -1.53 -76.96
C ALA A 54 6.85 -1.10 -76.14
N GLY A 55 7.50 -2.03 -75.43
CA GLY A 55 8.70 -1.75 -74.65
C GLY A 55 8.47 -0.89 -73.40
N THR A 56 7.27 -0.94 -72.80
CA THR A 56 6.96 -0.20 -71.57
C THR A 56 6.09 -1.01 -70.60
N SER A 57 5.89 -0.49 -69.40
CA SER A 57 5.11 -1.10 -68.32
C SER A 57 4.48 -0.03 -67.42
N ILE A 58 3.59 -0.47 -66.54
CA ILE A 58 3.05 0.27 -65.41
C ILE A 58 3.38 -0.45 -64.09
N GLU A 59 3.64 0.33 -63.04
CA GLU A 59 3.90 -0.14 -61.68
C GLU A 59 2.65 0.02 -60.81
N THR A 60 1.92 1.13 -60.97
CA THR A 60 0.74 1.48 -60.16
C THR A 60 -0.35 2.06 -61.06
N ILE A 61 -1.46 1.33 -61.21
CA ILE A 61 -2.47 1.57 -62.26
C ILE A 61 -3.18 2.93 -62.13
N GLU A 62 -3.41 3.37 -60.89
CA GLU A 62 -4.03 4.65 -60.54
C GLU A 62 -3.12 5.87 -60.70
N GLU A 63 -1.79 5.69 -60.81
CA GLU A 63 -0.82 6.77 -61.02
C GLU A 63 -0.31 6.85 -62.46
N ASP A 64 0.03 5.70 -63.05
CA ASP A 64 0.66 5.64 -64.37
C ASP A 64 -0.24 6.11 -65.52
N PHE A 65 -1.55 5.91 -65.41
CA PHE A 65 -2.52 6.34 -66.41
C PHE A 65 -2.95 7.81 -66.27
N ARG A 66 -2.63 8.49 -65.16
CA ARG A 66 -3.04 9.90 -64.90
C ARG A 66 -2.54 10.91 -65.93
N ASN A 67 -1.55 10.56 -66.75
CA ASN A 67 -1.01 11.42 -67.81
C ASN A 67 -1.64 11.17 -69.19
N GLY A 68 -2.49 10.15 -69.33
CA GLY A 68 -3.12 9.71 -70.58
C GLY A 68 -2.18 8.97 -71.57
N LEU A 69 -0.86 9.19 -71.51
CA LEU A 69 0.10 8.66 -72.50
C LEU A 69 0.14 7.13 -72.53
N LYS A 70 0.29 6.50 -71.35
CA LYS A 70 0.31 5.02 -71.25
C LYS A 70 -1.05 4.40 -71.58
N LEU A 71 -2.15 5.14 -71.35
CA LEU A 71 -3.52 4.71 -71.67
C LEU A 71 -3.77 4.73 -73.19
N MET A 72 -3.37 5.83 -73.87
CA MET A 72 -3.43 5.93 -75.32
C MET A 72 -2.58 4.83 -75.99
N LEU A 73 -1.35 4.62 -75.51
CA LEU A 73 -0.47 3.58 -76.04
C LEU A 73 -1.03 2.16 -75.80
N LEU A 74 -1.69 1.91 -74.66
CA LEU A 74 -2.40 0.65 -74.42
C LEU A 74 -3.51 0.45 -75.46
N LEU A 75 -4.31 1.49 -75.75
CA LEU A 75 -5.38 1.43 -76.76
C LEU A 75 -4.83 1.18 -78.18
N GLU A 76 -3.71 1.80 -78.56
CA GLU A 76 -3.02 1.51 -79.84
C GLU A 76 -2.59 0.03 -79.91
N VAL A 77 -1.99 -0.49 -78.83
CA VAL A 77 -1.44 -1.86 -78.78
C VAL A 77 -2.50 -2.96 -78.76
N ILE A 78 -3.68 -2.72 -78.14
CA ILE A 78 -4.77 -3.71 -78.13
C ILE A 78 -5.65 -3.66 -79.38
N SER A 79 -5.76 -2.50 -80.04
CA SER A 79 -6.59 -2.34 -81.25
C SER A 79 -5.83 -2.57 -82.56
N GLY A 80 -4.52 -2.31 -82.58
CA GLY A 80 -3.71 -2.28 -83.80
C GLY A 80 -3.89 -1.01 -84.65
N GLU A 81 -4.61 0.00 -84.14
CA GLU A 81 -4.86 1.27 -84.84
C GLU A 81 -4.11 2.43 -84.17
N PRO A 82 -3.61 3.43 -84.93
CA PRO A 82 -2.96 4.61 -84.36
C PRO A 82 -3.98 5.62 -83.80
N LEU A 83 -3.66 6.21 -82.64
CA LEU A 83 -4.49 7.24 -81.99
C LEU A 83 -4.04 8.67 -82.37
N PRO A 84 -4.86 9.71 -82.07
CA PRO A 84 -4.45 11.11 -82.21
C PRO A 84 -3.17 11.41 -81.42
N LYS A 85 -2.30 12.29 -81.93
CA LYS A 85 -1.01 12.58 -81.28
C LYS A 85 -1.20 13.16 -79.85
N PRO A 86 -0.47 12.66 -78.84
CA PRO A 86 -0.58 13.15 -77.47
C PRO A 86 0.12 14.50 -77.27
N ASP A 87 -0.42 15.30 -76.37
CA ASP A 87 0.11 16.59 -75.96
C ASP A 87 1.21 16.39 -74.91
N ARG A 88 2.39 16.97 -75.17
CA ARG A 88 3.63 16.69 -74.41
C ARG A 88 3.84 17.59 -73.18
N GLY A 89 2.80 18.32 -72.75
CA GLY A 89 2.88 19.26 -71.63
C GLY A 89 2.66 18.61 -70.26
N LYS A 90 3.28 19.17 -69.21
CA LYS A 90 3.21 18.62 -67.84
C LYS A 90 2.01 19.11 -67.01
N MET A 91 1.34 20.20 -67.42
CA MET A 91 0.22 20.81 -66.67
C MET A 91 -1.08 19.97 -66.77
N ARG A 92 -1.93 20.00 -65.72
CA ARG A 92 -3.15 19.16 -65.57
C ARG A 92 -4.03 19.12 -66.83
N PHE A 93 -4.26 20.24 -67.51
CA PHE A 93 -5.11 20.27 -68.70
C PHE A 93 -4.55 19.45 -69.89
N HIS A 94 -3.22 19.31 -70.04
CA HIS A 94 -2.65 18.42 -71.07
C HIS A 94 -2.92 16.95 -70.75
N LYS A 95 -2.87 16.59 -69.47
CA LYS A 95 -3.23 15.24 -69.01
C LYS A 95 -4.71 14.95 -69.33
N ILE A 96 -5.60 15.91 -69.04
CA ILE A 96 -7.04 15.80 -69.36
C ILE A 96 -7.25 15.69 -70.88
N ALA A 97 -6.56 16.48 -71.70
CA ALA A 97 -6.65 16.39 -73.15
C ALA A 97 -6.18 15.02 -73.68
N ASN A 98 -5.11 14.44 -73.13
CA ASN A 98 -4.66 13.09 -73.50
C ASN A 98 -5.64 12.00 -73.05
N VAL A 99 -6.23 12.11 -71.85
CA VAL A 99 -7.27 11.16 -71.41
C VAL A 99 -8.54 11.31 -72.24
N ASN A 100 -9.01 12.52 -72.57
CA ASN A 100 -10.16 12.73 -73.47
C ASN A 100 -9.95 12.05 -74.83
N LYS A 101 -8.78 12.21 -75.47
CA LYS A 101 -8.43 11.51 -76.72
C LYS A 101 -8.53 9.97 -76.60
N ALA A 102 -8.26 9.42 -75.42
CA ALA A 102 -8.43 7.99 -75.13
C ALA A 102 -9.90 7.60 -74.90
N LEU A 103 -10.68 8.42 -74.18
CA LEU A 103 -12.11 8.18 -73.95
C LEU A 103 -12.92 8.29 -75.25
N GLU A 104 -12.70 9.34 -76.05
CA GLU A 104 -13.29 9.53 -77.38
C GLU A 104 -13.03 8.32 -78.29
N TYR A 105 -11.81 7.77 -78.25
CA TYR A 105 -11.47 6.55 -78.99
C TYR A 105 -12.25 5.33 -78.50
N ILE A 106 -12.38 5.13 -77.19
CA ILE A 106 -13.15 4.03 -76.59
C ILE A 106 -14.63 4.12 -76.99
N GLU A 107 -15.23 5.32 -76.93
CA GLU A 107 -16.62 5.54 -77.37
C GLU A 107 -16.80 5.23 -78.87
N SER A 108 -15.82 5.62 -79.71
CA SER A 108 -15.83 5.29 -81.15
C SER A 108 -15.87 3.79 -81.46
N LYS A 109 -15.47 2.93 -80.50
CA LYS A 109 -15.53 1.46 -80.61
C LYS A 109 -16.82 0.83 -80.07
N GLY A 110 -17.84 1.66 -79.84
CA GLY A 110 -19.20 1.23 -79.46
C GLY A 110 -19.44 1.09 -77.95
N VAL A 111 -18.56 1.66 -77.13
CA VAL A 111 -18.65 1.65 -75.67
C VAL A 111 -19.43 2.87 -75.20
N LYS A 112 -20.31 2.71 -74.20
CA LYS A 112 -20.95 3.84 -73.50
C LYS A 112 -20.27 4.08 -72.15
N LEU A 113 -19.54 5.18 -72.03
CA LEU A 113 -18.86 5.56 -70.78
C LEU A 113 -19.83 6.27 -69.83
N VAL A 114 -20.60 5.49 -69.07
CA VAL A 114 -21.48 6.04 -68.03
C VAL A 114 -20.66 6.36 -66.78
N SER A 115 -20.72 7.62 -66.33
CA SER A 115 -20.09 8.12 -65.09
C SER A 115 -18.56 8.09 -65.02
N ILE A 116 -17.83 7.87 -66.13
CA ILE A 116 -16.37 7.94 -66.17
C ILE A 116 -15.93 9.19 -66.96
N GLY A 117 -15.41 10.20 -66.26
CA GLY A 117 -14.87 11.42 -66.85
C GLY A 117 -13.33 11.46 -66.83
N ALA A 118 -12.72 12.23 -67.72
CA ALA A 118 -11.26 12.33 -67.80
C ALA A 118 -10.60 12.96 -66.57
N GLU A 119 -11.29 13.85 -65.86
CA GLU A 119 -10.76 14.49 -64.65
C GLU A 119 -10.52 13.46 -63.53
N GLU A 120 -11.44 12.50 -63.35
CA GLU A 120 -11.32 11.39 -62.39
C GLU A 120 -10.04 10.57 -62.60
N ILE A 121 -9.71 10.27 -63.86
CA ILE A 121 -8.52 9.48 -64.24
C ILE A 121 -7.24 10.31 -64.04
N VAL A 122 -7.28 11.62 -64.31
CA VAL A 122 -6.13 12.51 -64.12
C VAL A 122 -5.85 12.79 -62.64
N ASP A 123 -6.90 12.87 -61.83
CA ASP A 123 -6.78 13.10 -60.40
C ASP A 123 -6.50 11.82 -59.60
N GLY A 124 -6.57 10.64 -60.23
CA GLY A 124 -6.14 9.37 -59.64
C GLY A 124 -7.26 8.63 -58.89
N ASN A 125 -8.52 8.84 -59.28
CA ASN A 125 -9.64 8.07 -58.72
C ASN A 125 -9.49 6.60 -59.12
N VAL A 126 -9.07 5.78 -58.15
CA VAL A 126 -8.81 4.34 -58.30
C VAL A 126 -10.02 3.61 -58.88
N LYS A 127 -11.22 3.85 -58.33
CA LYS A 127 -12.44 3.12 -58.71
C LYS A 127 -12.89 3.46 -60.13
N MET A 128 -12.74 4.72 -60.54
CA MET A 128 -12.98 5.13 -61.94
C MET A 128 -11.91 4.59 -62.89
N THR A 129 -10.66 4.50 -62.45
CA THR A 129 -9.55 3.95 -63.25
C THR A 129 -9.70 2.44 -63.45
N LEU A 130 -10.00 1.68 -62.40
CA LEU A 130 -10.34 0.25 -62.50
C LEU A 130 -11.63 0.04 -63.31
N GLY A 131 -12.63 0.91 -63.19
CA GLY A 131 -13.85 0.89 -64.00
C GLY A 131 -13.60 1.11 -65.50
N LEU A 132 -12.68 2.03 -65.84
CA LEU A 132 -12.26 2.30 -67.21
C LEU A 132 -11.47 1.12 -67.80
N ILE A 133 -10.46 0.62 -67.08
CA ILE A 133 -9.64 -0.51 -67.52
C ILE A 133 -10.49 -1.79 -67.63
N TRP A 134 -11.43 -2.03 -66.71
CA TRP A 134 -12.43 -3.09 -66.85
C TRP A 134 -13.25 -2.96 -68.12
N THR A 135 -13.74 -1.76 -68.44
CA THR A 135 -14.52 -1.51 -69.65
C THR A 135 -13.70 -1.77 -70.92
N ILE A 136 -12.40 -1.45 -70.90
CA ILE A 136 -11.45 -1.76 -71.98
C ILE A 136 -11.22 -3.28 -72.09
N ILE A 137 -10.97 -3.98 -71.00
CA ILE A 137 -10.85 -5.45 -70.97
C ILE A 137 -12.13 -6.10 -71.51
N LEU A 138 -13.29 -5.67 -71.03
CA LEU A 138 -14.58 -6.17 -71.46
C LEU A 138 -14.75 -5.97 -72.97
N ARG A 139 -14.48 -4.77 -73.51
CA ARG A 139 -14.67 -4.49 -74.94
C ARG A 139 -13.66 -5.24 -75.83
N PHE A 140 -12.37 -5.21 -75.51
CA PHE A 140 -11.30 -5.64 -76.43
C PHE A 140 -10.78 -7.07 -76.17
N ALA A 141 -10.96 -7.61 -74.96
CA ALA A 141 -10.53 -8.98 -74.63
C ALA A 141 -11.71 -9.95 -74.46
N ILE A 142 -12.93 -9.49 -74.19
CA ILE A 142 -14.05 -10.40 -73.88
C ILE A 142 -15.20 -10.29 -74.90
N GLN A 143 -15.63 -9.10 -75.30
CA GLN A 143 -16.85 -8.90 -76.10
C GLN A 143 -16.80 -9.56 -77.49
N ASP A 144 -15.62 -9.78 -78.06
CA ASP A 144 -15.42 -10.47 -79.35
C ASP A 144 -15.31 -12.02 -79.20
N ILE A 145 -15.71 -12.56 -78.04
CA ILE A 145 -15.90 -14.00 -77.78
C ILE A 145 -17.36 -14.36 -78.13
N ASN A 146 -17.58 -14.81 -79.37
CA ASN A 146 -18.86 -15.40 -79.79
C ASN A 146 -18.78 -16.93 -79.67
N VAL A 147 -19.68 -17.51 -78.87
CA VAL A 147 -19.90 -18.95 -78.75
C VAL A 147 -21.41 -19.18 -78.77
N GLU A 148 -21.92 -19.74 -79.88
CA GLU A 148 -23.34 -20.09 -80.08
C GLU A 148 -24.32 -18.92 -79.86
N GLU A 149 -23.96 -17.73 -80.35
CA GLU A 149 -24.81 -16.51 -80.35
C GLU A 149 -25.19 -15.97 -78.96
N LEU A 150 -24.60 -16.52 -77.89
CA LEU A 150 -24.74 -16.04 -76.52
C LEU A 150 -24.02 -14.71 -76.29
N SER A 151 -24.36 -14.04 -75.18
CA SER A 151 -23.58 -12.90 -74.69
C SER A 151 -22.13 -13.35 -74.41
N ALA A 152 -21.16 -12.46 -74.61
CA ALA A 152 -19.74 -12.81 -74.50
C ALA A 152 -19.33 -13.39 -73.13
N ARG A 153 -19.96 -12.92 -72.04
CA ARG A 153 -19.82 -13.47 -70.68
C ARG A 153 -20.29 -14.92 -70.62
N ASP A 154 -21.48 -15.18 -71.16
CA ASP A 154 -22.14 -16.48 -71.07
C ASP A 154 -21.53 -17.48 -72.05
N GLY A 155 -21.07 -17.02 -73.21
CA GLY A 155 -20.28 -17.80 -74.17
C GLY A 155 -18.92 -18.24 -73.63
N LEU A 156 -18.23 -17.36 -72.88
CA LEU A 156 -17.01 -17.73 -72.15
C LEU A 156 -17.31 -18.73 -71.03
N LEU A 157 -18.39 -18.54 -70.27
CA LEU A 157 -18.80 -19.45 -69.19
C LEU A 157 -19.17 -20.85 -69.74
N LEU A 158 -19.94 -20.89 -70.83
CA LEU A 158 -20.30 -22.12 -71.54
C LEU A 158 -19.07 -22.82 -72.13
N TRP A 159 -18.10 -22.06 -72.65
CA TRP A 159 -16.81 -22.62 -73.07
C TRP A 159 -16.09 -23.29 -71.90
N CYS A 160 -16.00 -22.64 -70.73
CA CYS A 160 -15.42 -23.25 -69.53
C CYS A 160 -16.14 -24.54 -69.17
N GLN A 161 -17.46 -24.48 -69.01
CA GLN A 161 -18.32 -25.63 -68.68
C GLN A 161 -18.11 -26.81 -69.64
N ARG A 162 -18.13 -26.59 -70.96
CA ARG A 162 -17.94 -27.65 -71.95
C ARG A 162 -16.53 -28.25 -71.95
N LYS A 163 -15.52 -27.49 -71.53
CA LYS A 163 -14.14 -27.98 -71.41
C LYS A 163 -13.91 -28.73 -70.10
N THR A 164 -14.56 -28.34 -69.01
CA THR A 164 -14.45 -29.00 -67.69
C THR A 164 -15.49 -30.10 -67.44
N ALA A 165 -16.53 -30.24 -68.27
CA ALA A 165 -17.58 -31.25 -68.12
C ALA A 165 -17.09 -32.72 -67.96
N PRO A 166 -15.95 -33.17 -68.54
CA PRO A 166 -15.43 -34.52 -68.31
C PRO A 166 -14.82 -34.76 -66.90
N TYR A 167 -14.69 -33.73 -66.05
CA TYR A 167 -14.00 -33.80 -64.77
C TYR A 167 -15.00 -33.79 -63.62
N ASN A 168 -15.30 -34.97 -63.07
CA ASN A 168 -16.33 -35.16 -62.02
C ASN A 168 -16.14 -34.31 -60.74
N ASN A 169 -14.93 -33.79 -60.50
CA ASN A 169 -14.61 -32.92 -59.36
C ASN A 169 -14.69 -31.41 -59.66
N VAL A 170 -15.12 -31.00 -60.87
CA VAL A 170 -15.21 -29.58 -61.29
C VAL A 170 -16.63 -29.23 -61.74
N ASN A 171 -17.18 -28.13 -61.22
CA ASN A 171 -18.49 -27.60 -61.60
C ASN A 171 -18.41 -26.06 -61.75
N VAL A 172 -18.33 -25.58 -62.99
CA VAL A 172 -18.20 -24.14 -63.29
C VAL A 172 -19.58 -23.52 -63.49
N GLN A 173 -20.01 -22.70 -62.54
CA GLN A 173 -21.32 -22.03 -62.54
C GLN A 173 -21.22 -20.50 -62.56
N ASN A 174 -20.04 -19.95 -62.28
CA ASN A 174 -19.77 -18.52 -62.18
C ASN A 174 -18.26 -18.25 -62.37
N PHE A 175 -17.86 -16.97 -62.40
CA PHE A 175 -16.46 -16.55 -62.43
C PHE A 175 -15.90 -16.19 -61.04
N HIS A 176 -16.42 -16.76 -59.94
CA HIS A 176 -15.87 -16.54 -58.60
C HIS A 176 -15.71 -17.86 -57.85
N ASN A 177 -16.72 -18.30 -57.09
CA ASN A 177 -16.65 -19.45 -56.19
C ASN A 177 -16.32 -20.78 -56.91
N SER A 178 -16.68 -20.92 -58.19
CA SER A 178 -16.35 -22.10 -59.00
C SER A 178 -14.85 -22.26 -59.34
N TRP A 179 -14.02 -21.26 -59.09
CA TRP A 179 -12.58 -21.27 -59.38
C TRP A 179 -11.71 -21.34 -58.12
N LYS A 180 -12.35 -21.23 -56.94
CA LYS A 180 -11.72 -21.08 -55.62
C LYS A 180 -10.82 -22.25 -55.22
N ASP A 181 -11.08 -23.46 -55.74
CA ASP A 181 -10.29 -24.66 -55.43
C ASP A 181 -9.18 -24.97 -56.45
N GLY A 182 -8.98 -24.11 -57.46
CA GLY A 182 -7.95 -24.25 -58.49
C GLY A 182 -8.19 -25.36 -59.53
N LEU A 183 -9.02 -26.36 -59.21
CA LEU A 183 -9.27 -27.53 -60.06
C LEU A 183 -9.84 -27.14 -61.43
N ALA A 184 -10.67 -26.08 -61.49
CA ALA A 184 -11.20 -25.55 -62.75
C ALA A 184 -10.11 -25.03 -63.71
N PHE A 185 -9.06 -24.37 -63.20
CA PHE A 185 -7.91 -23.95 -64.01
C PHE A 185 -7.09 -25.15 -64.49
N CYS A 186 -6.75 -26.07 -63.58
CA CYS A 186 -6.03 -27.31 -63.91
C CYS A 186 -6.77 -28.15 -64.97
N ALA A 187 -8.10 -28.27 -64.86
CA ALA A 187 -8.94 -28.99 -65.82
C ALA A 187 -8.97 -28.31 -67.19
N LEU A 188 -9.00 -26.97 -67.26
CA LEU A 188 -8.89 -26.24 -68.53
C LEU A 188 -7.55 -26.47 -69.23
N ILE A 189 -6.44 -26.45 -68.49
CA ILE A 189 -5.11 -26.70 -69.04
C ILE A 189 -5.03 -28.15 -69.52
N HIS A 190 -5.30 -29.13 -68.65
CA HIS A 190 -5.24 -30.56 -68.98
C HIS A 190 -6.19 -30.94 -70.14
N ARG A 191 -7.32 -30.22 -70.33
CA ARG A 191 -8.24 -30.50 -71.45
C ARG A 191 -7.66 -30.18 -72.83
N HIS A 192 -6.74 -29.22 -72.90
CA HIS A 192 -6.10 -28.74 -74.14
C HIS A 192 -4.66 -29.24 -74.28
N ARG A 193 -3.95 -29.38 -73.16
CA ARG A 193 -2.55 -29.76 -73.03
C ARG A 193 -2.40 -30.74 -71.85
N PRO A 194 -2.84 -32.00 -72.00
CA PRO A 194 -2.71 -33.03 -70.96
C PRO A 194 -1.25 -33.42 -70.70
N ASP A 195 -0.34 -33.02 -71.59
CA ASP A 195 1.11 -33.16 -71.46
C ASP A 195 1.75 -32.23 -70.41
N LEU A 196 1.02 -31.23 -69.89
CA LEU A 196 1.56 -30.22 -68.98
C LEU A 196 1.24 -30.42 -67.49
N LEU A 197 0.30 -31.30 -67.12
CA LEU A 197 0.07 -31.71 -65.74
C LEU A 197 -0.55 -33.10 -65.64
N ASP A 198 -0.27 -33.81 -64.55
CA ASP A 198 -1.06 -34.98 -64.16
C ASP A 198 -2.25 -34.53 -63.29
N TYR A 199 -3.45 -34.56 -63.85
CA TYR A 199 -4.66 -34.17 -63.13
C TYR A 199 -5.06 -35.18 -62.04
N SER A 200 -4.59 -36.43 -62.09
CA SER A 200 -4.99 -37.48 -61.14
C SER A 200 -4.45 -37.28 -59.72
N GLN A 201 -3.38 -36.48 -59.58
CA GLN A 201 -2.74 -36.17 -58.31
C GLN A 201 -3.38 -34.96 -57.59
N LEU A 202 -4.35 -34.28 -58.21
CA LEU A 202 -4.92 -33.03 -57.71
C LEU A 202 -6.19 -33.24 -56.88
N HIS A 203 -6.22 -32.63 -55.69
CA HIS A 203 -7.35 -32.73 -54.76
C HIS A 203 -7.86 -31.36 -54.29
N LYS A 204 -9.16 -31.31 -53.97
CA LYS A 204 -9.86 -30.09 -53.52
C LYS A 204 -9.39 -29.56 -52.15
N GLY A 205 -8.67 -30.38 -51.38
CA GLY A 205 -8.17 -30.01 -50.05
C GLY A 205 -7.02 -29.02 -50.05
N ASP A 206 -6.31 -28.85 -51.17
CA ASP A 206 -5.20 -27.90 -51.31
C ASP A 206 -5.44 -26.92 -52.47
N PRO A 207 -6.27 -25.88 -52.26
CA PRO A 207 -6.57 -24.89 -53.27
C PRO A 207 -5.32 -24.07 -53.66
N ILE A 208 -4.42 -23.81 -52.71
CA ILE A 208 -3.23 -22.98 -52.91
C ILE A 208 -2.24 -23.68 -53.84
N HIS A 209 -1.99 -24.98 -53.66
CA HIS A 209 -1.16 -25.75 -54.58
C HIS A 209 -1.76 -25.81 -55.97
N ASN A 210 -3.06 -26.15 -56.09
CA ASN A 210 -3.75 -26.24 -57.38
C ASN A 210 -3.68 -24.91 -58.17
N LEU A 211 -3.94 -23.79 -57.50
CA LEU A 211 -3.89 -22.45 -58.12
C LEU A 211 -2.47 -22.07 -58.56
N ASN A 212 -1.47 -22.23 -57.69
CA ASN A 212 -0.08 -21.95 -58.04
C ASN A 212 0.40 -22.81 -59.22
N LEU A 213 0.11 -24.12 -59.21
CA LEU A 213 0.49 -25.04 -60.27
C LEU A 213 -0.10 -24.62 -61.62
N ALA A 214 -1.40 -24.27 -61.66
CA ALA A 214 -2.04 -23.82 -62.88
C ALA A 214 -1.44 -22.51 -63.42
N PHE A 215 -1.16 -21.54 -62.54
CA PHE A 215 -0.62 -20.23 -62.93
C PHE A 215 0.82 -20.35 -63.44
N ASP A 216 1.65 -21.15 -62.76
CA ASP A 216 3.03 -21.40 -63.16
C ASP A 216 3.13 -22.12 -64.51
N ILE A 217 2.26 -23.11 -64.79
CA ILE A 217 2.21 -23.79 -66.08
C ILE A 217 1.76 -22.82 -67.19
N ALA A 218 0.77 -21.96 -66.90
CA ALA A 218 0.26 -20.98 -67.85
C ALA A 218 1.33 -19.96 -68.27
N GLU A 219 2.15 -19.51 -67.32
CA GLU A 219 3.25 -18.58 -67.58
C GLU A 219 4.42 -19.28 -68.31
N LYS A 220 4.86 -20.45 -67.82
CA LYS A 220 6.04 -21.16 -68.36
C LYS A 220 5.83 -21.83 -69.71
N HIS A 221 4.58 -22.22 -70.05
CA HIS A 221 4.30 -23.06 -71.22
C HIS A 221 3.21 -22.52 -72.16
N LEU A 222 2.46 -21.47 -71.79
CA LEU A 222 1.40 -20.88 -72.62
C LEU A 222 1.57 -19.37 -72.90
N ASP A 223 2.61 -18.69 -72.37
CA ASP A 223 2.81 -17.23 -72.39
C ASP A 223 1.58 -16.45 -71.87
N ILE A 224 0.88 -17.02 -70.87
CA ILE A 224 -0.18 -16.34 -70.12
C ILE A 224 0.47 -15.87 -68.80
N PRO A 225 0.87 -14.59 -68.68
CA PRO A 225 1.58 -14.13 -67.49
C PRO A 225 0.69 -14.21 -66.25
N ARG A 226 1.30 -14.36 -65.07
CA ARG A 226 0.61 -14.60 -63.80
C ARG A 226 -0.15 -13.35 -63.30
N MET A 227 -1.45 -13.24 -63.64
CA MET A 227 -2.32 -12.11 -63.27
C MET A 227 -3.14 -12.32 -61.99
N LEU A 228 -3.17 -13.54 -61.45
CA LEU A 228 -3.90 -13.88 -60.22
C LEU A 228 -2.94 -14.32 -59.12
N ASP A 229 -3.33 -14.01 -57.88
CA ASP A 229 -2.70 -14.51 -56.67
C ASP A 229 -3.48 -15.73 -56.15
N ALA A 230 -2.77 -16.80 -55.78
CA ALA A 230 -3.39 -18.01 -55.28
C ALA A 230 -4.09 -17.78 -53.93
N GLU A 231 -3.55 -16.92 -53.07
CA GLU A 231 -4.17 -16.62 -51.78
C GLU A 231 -5.44 -15.79 -51.93
N ASP A 232 -5.41 -14.74 -52.77
CA ASP A 232 -6.60 -13.89 -53.00
C ASP A 232 -7.74 -14.72 -53.60
N VAL A 233 -7.45 -15.55 -54.62
CA VAL A 233 -8.45 -16.43 -55.28
C VAL A 233 -8.96 -17.53 -54.34
N SER A 234 -8.09 -18.11 -53.50
CA SER A 234 -8.50 -19.13 -52.53
C SER A 234 -9.30 -18.57 -51.35
N ARG A 235 -9.23 -17.26 -51.06
CA ARG A 235 -10.00 -16.62 -49.99
C ARG A 235 -11.30 -16.02 -50.52
N HIS A 236 -11.23 -15.03 -51.40
CA HIS A 236 -12.38 -14.27 -51.91
C HIS A 236 -12.16 -13.90 -53.40
N PRO A 237 -12.47 -14.79 -54.35
CA PRO A 237 -12.20 -14.57 -55.76
C PRO A 237 -13.14 -13.52 -56.38
N ASP A 238 -12.59 -12.41 -56.86
CA ASP A 238 -13.30 -11.37 -57.60
C ASP A 238 -13.70 -11.84 -59.02
N GLU A 239 -14.95 -11.54 -59.40
CA GLU A 239 -15.53 -11.98 -60.67
C GLU A 239 -14.80 -11.39 -61.89
N LYS A 240 -14.37 -10.12 -61.81
CA LYS A 240 -13.74 -9.41 -62.92
C LYS A 240 -12.30 -9.87 -63.13
N SER A 241 -11.51 -9.98 -62.07
CA SER A 241 -10.15 -10.50 -62.12
C SER A 241 -10.13 -11.93 -62.66
N THR A 242 -11.00 -12.81 -62.16
CA THR A 242 -11.09 -14.19 -62.66
C THR A 242 -11.54 -14.24 -64.12
N MET A 243 -12.57 -13.49 -64.54
CA MET A 243 -13.03 -13.49 -65.94
C MET A 243 -11.96 -12.93 -66.90
N THR A 244 -11.20 -11.92 -66.49
CA THR A 244 -10.05 -11.38 -67.22
C THR A 244 -9.00 -12.46 -67.48
N TYR A 245 -8.59 -13.17 -66.43
CA TYR A 245 -7.56 -14.21 -66.56
C TYR A 245 -8.05 -15.42 -67.36
N VAL A 246 -9.30 -15.83 -67.18
CA VAL A 246 -9.93 -16.93 -67.95
C VAL A 246 -10.06 -16.57 -69.45
N SER A 247 -10.33 -15.32 -69.81
CA SER A 247 -10.30 -14.90 -71.23
C SER A 247 -8.91 -15.03 -71.88
N CYS A 248 -7.83 -14.93 -71.09
CA CYS A 248 -6.47 -15.11 -71.62
C CYS A 248 -6.22 -16.57 -72.00
N PHE A 249 -6.71 -17.54 -71.19
CA PHE A 249 -6.71 -18.97 -71.59
C PHE A 249 -7.57 -19.22 -72.82
N TYR A 250 -8.75 -18.58 -72.92
CA TYR A 250 -9.61 -18.72 -74.11
C TYR A 250 -8.87 -18.29 -75.38
N HIS A 251 -8.21 -17.12 -75.39
CA HIS A 251 -7.47 -16.65 -76.57
C HIS A 251 -6.21 -17.48 -76.86
N ALA A 252 -5.45 -17.86 -75.84
CA ALA A 252 -4.27 -18.72 -76.01
C ALA A 252 -4.64 -20.06 -76.67
N PHE A 253 -5.75 -20.69 -76.27
CA PHE A 253 -6.20 -21.94 -76.87
C PHE A 253 -7.02 -21.75 -78.17
N ARG A 254 -7.67 -20.60 -78.40
CA ARG A 254 -8.34 -20.24 -79.67
C ARG A 254 -7.33 -20.11 -80.81
N ASN A 255 -6.15 -19.56 -80.53
CA ASN A 255 -5.11 -19.27 -81.52
C ASN A 255 -4.28 -20.51 -81.95
N MET A 256 -4.61 -21.72 -81.48
CA MET A 256 -3.89 -22.97 -81.81
C MET A 256 -4.55 -23.81 -82.92
N ARG A 257 -5.16 -23.18 -83.96
CA ARG A 257 -5.67 -23.85 -85.18
C ARG A 257 -5.42 -23.04 -86.47
N GLU A 258 -5.45 -23.76 -87.60
CA GLU A 258 -4.76 -23.48 -88.89
C GLU A 258 -5.34 -22.37 -89.83
N PRO A 259 -4.59 -21.96 -90.89
CA PRO A 259 -4.85 -20.74 -91.68
C PRO A 259 -5.53 -20.93 -93.07
N ALA A 260 -5.98 -19.83 -93.70
CA ALA A 260 -6.60 -19.76 -95.04
C ALA A 260 -6.50 -18.32 -95.69
N PRO A 261 -6.83 -18.09 -96.99
CA PRO A 261 -6.27 -17.00 -97.84
C PRO A 261 -7.11 -15.69 -98.08
N PRO A 262 -6.61 -14.70 -98.87
CA PRO A 262 -7.11 -13.29 -98.94
C PRO A 262 -8.25 -12.95 -99.97
N PRO A 263 -8.81 -11.71 -100.01
CA PRO A 263 -10.19 -11.40 -100.47
C PRO A 263 -10.37 -10.59 -101.77
N VAL A 264 -11.64 -10.37 -102.20
CA VAL A 264 -12.09 -9.49 -103.33
C VAL A 264 -13.39 -8.73 -102.98
N ILE A 265 -13.71 -7.61 -103.66
CA ILE A 265 -14.73 -6.58 -103.29
C ILE A 265 -15.61 -6.17 -104.50
N ARG A 266 -16.93 -5.85 -104.34
CA ARG A 266 -17.72 -4.72 -104.96
C ARG A 266 -19.26 -4.77 -104.73
N GLN A 267 -20.00 -3.74 -105.22
CA GLN A 267 -21.40 -3.37 -104.88
C GLN A 267 -22.41 -3.47 -106.12
N PRO A 268 -23.56 -2.72 -106.30
CA PRO A 268 -24.89 -3.31 -106.59
C PRO A 268 -25.60 -2.88 -107.93
N PRO A 269 -26.85 -2.34 -107.96
CA PRO A 269 -28.19 -2.90 -108.36
C PRO A 269 -28.65 -2.51 -109.82
N PRO A 270 -29.93 -2.58 -110.35
CA PRO A 270 -31.27 -2.75 -109.74
C PRO A 270 -32.35 -3.64 -110.47
N GLN A 271 -33.34 -3.07 -111.21
CA GLN A 271 -34.67 -3.65 -111.55
C GLN A 271 -35.26 -3.15 -112.90
N ARG A 272 -36.32 -3.79 -113.46
CA ARG A 272 -37.46 -3.08 -114.17
C ARG A 272 -38.71 -3.93 -114.48
N VAL A 273 -39.80 -3.25 -114.93
CA VAL A 273 -41.19 -3.73 -115.18
C VAL A 273 -41.75 -3.11 -116.48
N VAL A 274 -42.80 -3.68 -117.11
CA VAL A 274 -43.45 -3.19 -118.37
C VAL A 274 -45.00 -3.20 -118.27
N VAL A 275 -45.69 -2.33 -119.03
CA VAL A 275 -47.16 -2.10 -119.05
C VAL A 275 -47.70 -1.90 -120.49
N ALA A 276 -49.01 -2.07 -120.75
CA ALA A 276 -49.67 -1.98 -122.07
C ALA A 276 -51.01 -1.15 -122.05
N PRO A 277 -51.59 -0.73 -123.22
CA PRO A 277 -52.50 0.44 -123.31
C PRO A 277 -54.01 0.18 -123.64
N PRO A 278 -54.89 1.21 -123.65
CA PRO A 278 -56.35 1.14 -123.88
C PRO A 278 -56.91 1.90 -125.13
N PRO A 279 -58.21 1.73 -125.51
CA PRO A 279 -58.94 2.52 -126.53
C PRO A 279 -60.13 3.38 -125.98
N GLU A 280 -61.01 3.86 -126.87
CA GLU A 280 -61.75 5.15 -126.77
C GLU A 280 -63.21 5.15 -126.21
N ARG A 281 -63.99 6.23 -126.44
CA ARG A 281 -65.18 6.68 -125.66
C ARG A 281 -66.47 6.93 -126.47
N ASP A 282 -67.59 6.99 -125.75
CA ASP A 282 -68.95 7.35 -126.24
C ASP A 282 -69.65 8.35 -125.27
N TRP A 283 -70.49 9.24 -125.81
CA TRP A 283 -70.82 10.57 -125.24
C TRP A 283 -71.98 10.60 -124.24
N ARG A 284 -72.92 9.65 -124.28
CA ARG A 284 -74.09 9.69 -123.38
C ARG A 284 -73.76 9.40 -121.91
N LYS A 285 -72.57 8.86 -121.63
CA LYS A 285 -72.05 8.66 -120.27
C LYS A 285 -71.61 9.96 -119.59
N ASP A 286 -71.31 11.03 -120.33
CA ASP A 286 -70.56 12.15 -119.75
C ASP A 286 -71.38 13.01 -118.76
N ALA A 287 -72.72 13.08 -118.88
CA ALA A 287 -73.58 13.78 -117.92
C ALA A 287 -73.64 13.05 -116.56
N GLU A 288 -73.87 11.74 -116.58
CA GLU A 288 -73.88 10.90 -115.38
C GLU A 288 -72.46 10.78 -114.77
N THR A 289 -71.42 10.80 -115.62
CA THR A 289 -70.01 10.87 -115.19
C THR A 289 -69.69 12.24 -114.56
N ALA A 290 -70.30 13.33 -115.00
CA ALA A 290 -70.13 14.65 -114.40
C ALA A 290 -70.77 14.71 -113.00
N ALA A 291 -71.99 14.21 -112.81
CA ALA A 291 -72.63 14.11 -111.50
C ALA A 291 -71.81 13.24 -110.54
N ASN A 292 -71.38 12.05 -110.98
CA ASN A 292 -70.53 11.16 -110.17
C ASN A 292 -69.14 11.77 -109.87
N ARG A 293 -68.58 12.59 -110.77
CA ARG A 293 -67.36 13.38 -110.50
C ARG A 293 -67.60 14.43 -109.40
N ILE A 294 -68.69 15.19 -109.46
CA ILE A 294 -69.02 16.20 -108.44
C ILE A 294 -69.21 15.55 -107.07
N CYS A 295 -70.02 14.49 -106.97
CA CYS A 295 -70.21 13.75 -105.71
C CYS A 295 -68.91 13.15 -105.16
N ARG A 296 -68.01 12.64 -106.02
CA ARG A 296 -66.67 12.17 -105.60
C ARG A 296 -65.80 13.32 -105.07
N VAL A 297 -65.81 14.49 -105.72
CA VAL A 297 -65.02 15.67 -105.30
C VAL A 297 -65.55 16.26 -103.99
N LEU A 298 -66.87 16.26 -103.78
CA LEU A 298 -67.51 16.67 -102.53
C LEU A 298 -67.23 15.69 -101.39
N LYS A 299 -67.32 14.38 -101.63
CA LYS A 299 -66.95 13.38 -100.60
C LYS A 299 -65.49 13.51 -100.17
N VAL A 300 -64.56 13.70 -101.12
CA VAL A 300 -63.15 13.97 -100.81
C VAL A 300 -62.97 15.30 -100.07
N ASN A 301 -63.84 16.30 -100.30
CA ASN A 301 -63.85 17.53 -99.50
C ASN A 301 -64.24 17.27 -98.05
N GLN A 302 -65.36 16.60 -97.83
CA GLN A 302 -65.91 16.30 -96.50
C GLN A 302 -64.97 15.39 -95.69
N GLU A 303 -64.30 14.42 -96.32
CA GLU A 303 -63.25 13.62 -95.69
C GLU A 303 -62.05 14.48 -95.25
N ASN A 304 -61.63 15.44 -96.08
CA ASN A 304 -60.52 16.34 -95.75
C ASN A 304 -60.90 17.36 -94.67
N GLU A 305 -62.13 17.88 -94.68
CA GLU A 305 -62.67 18.76 -93.62
C GLU A 305 -62.72 18.04 -92.28
N LYS A 306 -63.21 16.78 -92.27
CA LYS A 306 -63.15 15.96 -91.06
C LYS A 306 -61.71 15.72 -90.59
N MET A 307 -60.75 15.45 -91.48
CA MET A 307 -59.35 15.29 -91.08
C MET A 307 -58.69 16.59 -90.58
N MET A 308 -59.18 17.77 -90.99
CA MET A 308 -58.77 19.06 -90.40
C MET A 308 -59.34 19.21 -88.97
N GLU A 309 -60.61 18.87 -88.76
CA GLU A 309 -61.24 18.87 -87.43
C GLU A 309 -60.62 17.84 -86.47
N ASP A 310 -60.42 16.60 -86.93
CA ASP A 310 -59.75 15.52 -86.17
C ASP A 310 -58.32 15.94 -85.77
N TYR A 311 -57.60 16.71 -86.62
CA TYR A 311 -56.28 17.25 -86.29
C TYR A 311 -56.33 18.37 -85.24
N GLU A 312 -57.18 19.37 -85.44
CA GLU A 312 -57.31 20.53 -84.53
C GLU A 312 -57.76 20.10 -83.13
N ASN A 313 -58.68 19.15 -83.03
CA ASN A 313 -59.12 18.59 -81.75
C ASN A 313 -57.99 17.82 -81.03
N LEU A 314 -57.24 16.98 -81.76
CA LEU A 314 -56.13 16.21 -81.21
C LEU A 314 -54.95 17.11 -80.79
N ALA A 315 -54.67 18.17 -81.56
CA ALA A 315 -53.69 19.20 -81.22
C ALA A 315 -54.08 19.95 -79.94
N SER A 316 -55.36 20.35 -79.83
CA SER A 316 -55.89 21.06 -78.67
C SER A 316 -55.79 20.22 -77.37
N ASP A 317 -56.19 18.95 -77.42
CA ASP A 317 -56.13 18.04 -76.26
C ASP A 317 -54.68 17.72 -75.85
N LEU A 318 -53.78 17.48 -76.80
CA LEU A 318 -52.37 17.22 -76.53
C LEU A 318 -51.68 18.45 -75.90
N LEU A 319 -51.92 19.66 -76.43
CA LEU A 319 -51.41 20.90 -75.85
C LEU A 319 -52.02 21.21 -74.48
N ALA A 320 -53.31 20.91 -74.26
CA ALA A 320 -53.95 21.05 -72.95
C ALA A 320 -53.34 20.08 -71.90
N TRP A 321 -53.05 18.84 -72.29
CA TRP A 321 -52.40 17.85 -71.43
C TRP A 321 -50.96 18.26 -71.07
N ILE A 322 -50.17 18.74 -72.04
CA ILE A 322 -48.82 19.30 -71.78
C ILE A 322 -48.90 20.46 -70.78
N ASN A 323 -49.76 21.45 -71.03
CA ASN A 323 -49.91 22.63 -70.17
C ASN A 323 -50.44 22.29 -68.76
N ARG A 324 -51.16 21.18 -68.59
CA ARG A 324 -51.58 20.67 -67.27
C ARG A 324 -50.44 20.03 -66.48
N TRP A 325 -49.55 19.27 -67.13
CA TRP A 325 -48.46 18.55 -66.46
C TRP A 325 -47.20 19.40 -66.25
N MET A 326 -46.93 20.39 -67.11
CA MET A 326 -45.79 21.30 -66.98
C MET A 326 -45.65 21.95 -65.59
N PRO A 327 -46.70 22.53 -64.95
CA PRO A 327 -46.58 23.09 -63.61
C PRO A 327 -46.31 22.05 -62.51
N TRP A 328 -46.78 20.81 -62.68
CA TRP A 328 -46.51 19.72 -61.73
C TRP A 328 -45.07 19.24 -61.83
N LEU A 329 -44.55 19.09 -63.06
CA LEU A 329 -43.14 18.77 -63.34
C LEU A 329 -42.19 19.94 -63.02
N ALA A 330 -42.68 21.17 -62.89
CA ALA A 330 -41.93 22.31 -62.38
C ALA A 330 -41.90 22.41 -60.85
N ASN A 331 -42.79 21.71 -60.12
CA ASN A 331 -42.90 21.80 -58.67
C ASN A 331 -41.74 21.07 -57.96
N ARG A 332 -40.91 21.82 -57.24
CA ARG A 332 -39.73 21.35 -56.48
C ARG A 332 -39.93 21.27 -54.95
N SER A 333 -41.17 21.16 -54.44
CA SER A 333 -41.44 20.91 -53.00
C SER A 333 -41.64 19.42 -52.67
N THR A 334 -41.25 19.05 -51.45
CA THR A 334 -41.39 17.75 -50.74
C THR A 334 -41.79 17.93 -49.28
N ASP A 335 -42.04 19.19 -48.87
CA ASP A 335 -42.21 19.64 -47.48
C ASP A 335 -41.17 19.05 -46.51
N ASP A 336 -39.91 18.89 -46.99
CA ASP A 336 -38.76 18.31 -46.29
C ASP A 336 -39.01 16.92 -45.64
N THR A 337 -39.92 16.10 -46.18
CA THR A 337 -40.20 14.75 -45.65
C THR A 337 -40.01 13.62 -46.67
N LEU A 338 -39.27 12.58 -46.27
CA LEU A 338 -38.99 11.41 -47.11
C LEU A 338 -40.27 10.74 -47.63
N ARG A 339 -41.27 10.61 -46.77
CA ARG A 339 -42.58 10.01 -47.13
C ARG A 339 -43.30 10.78 -48.25
N GLN A 340 -43.26 12.12 -48.25
CA GLN A 340 -43.84 12.89 -49.35
C GLN A 340 -43.04 12.72 -50.64
N ALA A 341 -41.70 12.76 -50.56
CA ALA A 341 -40.83 12.54 -51.72
C ALA A 341 -41.05 11.15 -52.36
N GLN A 342 -41.18 10.11 -51.54
CA GLN A 342 -41.52 8.75 -51.99
C GLN A 342 -42.91 8.66 -52.63
N GLN A 343 -43.94 9.33 -52.08
CA GLN A 343 -45.26 9.40 -52.72
C GLN A 343 -45.16 10.09 -54.08
N LYS A 344 -44.47 11.23 -54.16
CA LYS A 344 -44.27 11.99 -55.40
C LYS A 344 -43.53 11.18 -56.48
N LEU A 345 -42.65 10.26 -56.07
CA LEU A 345 -41.98 9.32 -56.96
C LEU A 345 -42.93 8.25 -57.50
N GLU A 346 -43.86 7.73 -56.69
CA GLU A 346 -44.88 6.80 -57.18
C GLU A 346 -45.91 7.49 -58.08
N ASP A 347 -46.26 8.75 -57.80
CA ASP A 347 -47.08 9.58 -58.67
C ASP A 347 -46.37 9.81 -60.03
N TYR A 348 -45.07 10.09 -60.03
CA TYR A 348 -44.26 10.20 -61.25
C TYR A 348 -44.16 8.86 -62.01
N ARG A 349 -44.01 7.73 -61.31
CA ARG A 349 -44.08 6.39 -61.92
C ARG A 349 -45.46 6.10 -62.52
N ASN A 350 -46.54 6.60 -61.94
CA ASN A 350 -47.89 6.50 -62.51
C ASN A 350 -48.06 7.36 -63.76
N TYR A 351 -47.56 8.61 -63.74
CA TYR A 351 -47.47 9.46 -64.92
C TYR A 351 -46.69 8.78 -66.06
N ARG A 352 -45.50 8.22 -65.77
CA ARG A 352 -44.64 7.54 -66.74
C ARG A 352 -45.21 6.21 -67.26
N ARG A 353 -45.98 5.46 -66.45
CA ARG A 353 -46.55 4.15 -66.84
C ARG A 353 -47.93 4.24 -67.51
N SER A 354 -48.74 5.25 -67.17
CA SER A 354 -50.17 5.29 -67.54
C SER A 354 -50.57 6.54 -68.31
N GLU A 355 -50.13 7.73 -67.89
CA GLU A 355 -50.54 9.01 -68.50
C GLU A 355 -49.77 9.32 -69.79
N LYS A 356 -48.44 9.19 -69.77
CA LYS A 356 -47.58 9.58 -70.91
C LYS A 356 -47.68 8.63 -72.12
N PRO A 357 -47.71 7.29 -71.99
CA PRO A 357 -47.70 6.38 -73.15
C PRO A 357 -48.78 6.64 -74.22
N PRO A 358 -50.09 6.78 -73.90
CA PRO A 358 -51.09 7.06 -74.93
C PRO A 358 -50.87 8.41 -75.62
N ARG A 359 -50.26 9.39 -74.93
CA ARG A 359 -49.98 10.71 -75.51
C ARG A 359 -48.79 10.71 -76.48
N ILE A 360 -47.90 9.73 -76.38
CA ILE A 360 -46.89 9.45 -77.42
C ILE A 360 -47.57 8.94 -78.69
N GLU A 361 -48.57 8.06 -78.56
CA GLU A 361 -49.35 7.55 -79.69
C GLU A 361 -50.19 8.67 -80.33
N ASP A 362 -50.85 9.52 -79.53
CA ASP A 362 -51.57 10.70 -80.01
C ASP A 362 -50.66 11.66 -80.79
N LYS A 363 -49.44 11.92 -80.30
CA LYS A 363 -48.44 12.74 -81.01
C LYS A 363 -48.08 12.13 -82.38
N GLY A 364 -47.73 10.84 -82.42
CA GLY A 364 -47.42 10.15 -83.69
C GLY A 364 -48.60 10.09 -84.66
N ARG A 365 -49.82 9.94 -84.13
CA ARG A 365 -51.07 10.00 -84.89
C ARG A 365 -51.33 11.39 -85.45
N LEU A 366 -51.08 12.45 -84.69
CA LEU A 366 -51.20 13.85 -85.11
C LEU A 366 -50.26 14.18 -86.27
N GLU A 367 -49.00 13.77 -86.19
CA GLU A 367 -48.03 13.91 -87.28
C GLU A 367 -48.44 13.09 -88.52
N THR A 368 -48.98 11.89 -88.32
CA THR A 368 -49.48 11.03 -89.41
C THR A 368 -50.71 11.63 -90.09
N LEU A 369 -51.66 12.20 -89.33
CA LEU A 369 -52.82 12.92 -89.85
C LEU A 369 -52.39 14.13 -90.67
N PHE A 370 -51.48 14.96 -90.16
CA PHE A 370 -50.96 16.14 -90.87
C PHE A 370 -50.30 15.75 -92.21
N ASN A 371 -49.38 14.77 -92.19
CA ASN A 371 -48.68 14.32 -93.39
C ASN A 371 -49.62 13.68 -94.44
N THR A 372 -50.65 12.96 -93.97
CA THR A 372 -51.70 12.35 -94.82
C THR A 372 -52.58 13.42 -95.46
N LEU A 373 -53.08 14.37 -94.67
CA LEU A 373 -53.92 15.47 -95.11
C LEU A 373 -53.17 16.37 -96.11
N GLN A 374 -51.95 16.79 -95.78
CA GLN A 374 -51.12 17.63 -96.66
C GLN A 374 -50.80 16.93 -97.99
N THR A 375 -50.60 15.61 -97.96
CA THR A 375 -50.42 14.80 -99.18
C THR A 375 -51.73 14.66 -99.98
N ARG A 376 -52.88 14.44 -99.34
CA ARG A 376 -54.20 14.39 -100.00
C ARG A 376 -54.54 15.73 -100.67
N LEU A 377 -54.30 16.86 -100.01
CA LEU A 377 -54.55 18.20 -100.55
C LEU A 377 -53.63 18.51 -101.75
N ARG A 378 -52.33 18.23 -101.63
CA ARG A 378 -51.36 18.36 -102.73
C ARG A 378 -51.75 17.52 -103.95
N LEU A 379 -52.08 16.24 -103.77
CA LEU A 379 -52.52 15.35 -104.86
C LEU A 379 -53.86 15.78 -105.48
N SER A 380 -54.65 16.58 -104.77
CA SER A 380 -55.93 17.12 -105.24
C SER A 380 -55.80 18.51 -105.89
N ASN A 381 -54.58 19.06 -106.03
CA ASN A 381 -54.30 20.45 -106.44
C ASN A 381 -55.08 21.50 -105.62
N ARG A 382 -55.19 21.27 -104.31
CA ARG A 382 -55.85 22.19 -103.36
C ARG A 382 -54.81 22.97 -102.53
N PRO A 383 -55.19 24.10 -101.92
CA PRO A 383 -54.34 24.79 -100.94
C PRO A 383 -53.85 23.84 -99.84
N ALA A 384 -52.66 24.12 -99.32
CA ALA A 384 -52.12 23.43 -98.15
C ALA A 384 -53.01 23.67 -96.92
N PHE A 385 -53.07 22.69 -96.02
CA PHE A 385 -53.64 22.91 -94.70
C PHE A 385 -52.66 23.71 -93.85
N CYS A 386 -53.16 24.78 -93.24
CA CYS A 386 -52.50 25.57 -92.22
C CYS A 386 -53.34 25.44 -90.93
N PRO A 387 -52.82 24.76 -89.89
CA PRO A 387 -53.39 24.76 -88.56
C PRO A 387 -53.58 26.17 -87.99
N ARG A 388 -54.36 26.29 -86.91
CA ARG A 388 -54.37 27.49 -86.07
C ARG A 388 -52.99 27.81 -85.51
N ASP A 389 -52.75 29.09 -85.19
CA ASP A 389 -51.49 29.52 -84.57
C ASP A 389 -51.19 28.71 -83.30
N GLY A 390 -49.92 28.31 -83.11
CA GLY A 390 -49.47 27.43 -82.04
C GLY A 390 -49.86 25.95 -82.18
N HIS A 391 -50.71 25.58 -83.15
CA HIS A 391 -51.11 24.20 -83.43
C HIS A 391 -50.30 23.57 -84.59
N LEU A 392 -49.20 24.21 -85.00
CA LEU A 392 -48.28 23.63 -85.98
C LEU A 392 -47.52 22.44 -85.37
N VAL A 393 -47.26 21.41 -86.17
CA VAL A 393 -46.45 20.23 -85.77
C VAL A 393 -45.10 20.62 -85.15
N LYS A 394 -44.50 21.73 -85.59
CA LYS A 394 -43.26 22.28 -85.01
C LYS A 394 -43.47 22.77 -83.57
N ASP A 395 -44.54 23.50 -83.32
CA ASP A 395 -44.81 24.16 -82.03
C ASP A 395 -45.24 23.11 -81.00
N ILE A 396 -46.02 22.12 -81.42
CA ILE A 396 -46.36 20.92 -80.63
C ILE A 396 -45.09 20.12 -80.28
N ASN A 397 -44.15 19.96 -81.22
CA ASN A 397 -42.85 19.33 -80.92
C ASN A 397 -41.98 20.16 -79.97
N ALA A 398 -42.01 21.50 -80.05
CA ALA A 398 -41.30 22.37 -79.11
C ALA A 398 -41.90 22.30 -77.69
N ALA A 399 -43.23 22.30 -77.58
CA ALA A 399 -43.94 22.11 -76.31
C ALA A 399 -43.66 20.72 -75.71
N TRP A 400 -43.60 19.69 -76.54
CA TRP A 400 -43.23 18.32 -76.12
C TRP A 400 -41.76 18.23 -75.66
N ALA A 401 -40.82 18.89 -76.35
CA ALA A 401 -39.42 18.94 -75.92
C ALA A 401 -39.27 19.65 -74.55
N GLY A 402 -39.97 20.77 -74.33
CA GLY A 402 -39.98 21.46 -73.04
C GLY A 402 -40.59 20.63 -71.90
N LEU A 403 -41.52 19.71 -72.21
CA LEU A 403 -42.02 18.71 -71.27
C LEU A 403 -40.96 17.66 -70.93
N GLU A 404 -40.19 17.19 -71.91
CA GLU A 404 -39.14 16.19 -71.72
C GLU A 404 -37.92 16.75 -70.95
N ASP A 405 -37.54 18.01 -71.19
CA ASP A 405 -36.56 18.72 -70.37
C ASP A 405 -37.07 18.89 -68.91
N SER A 406 -38.37 19.18 -68.74
CA SER A 406 -39.00 19.33 -67.42
C SER A 406 -39.11 17.99 -66.67
N GLU A 407 -39.39 16.89 -67.36
CA GLU A 407 -39.33 15.52 -66.81
C GLU A 407 -37.92 15.20 -66.31
N LYS A 408 -36.90 15.40 -67.16
CA LYS A 408 -35.50 15.13 -66.79
C LYS A 408 -35.09 15.91 -65.54
N GLY A 409 -35.32 17.22 -65.54
CA GLY A 409 -34.99 18.08 -64.40
C GLY A 409 -35.87 17.86 -63.16
N PHE A 410 -36.99 17.14 -63.28
CA PHE A 410 -37.81 16.69 -62.15
C PHE A 410 -37.27 15.38 -61.57
N GLU A 411 -36.92 14.41 -62.42
CA GLU A 411 -36.38 13.10 -62.02
C GLU A 411 -35.00 13.24 -61.36
N GLU A 412 -34.10 14.03 -61.93
CA GLU A 412 -32.77 14.32 -61.36
C GLU A 412 -32.88 15.00 -59.97
N TRP A 413 -33.81 15.95 -59.83
CA TRP A 413 -34.08 16.61 -58.54
C TRP A 413 -34.69 15.64 -57.52
N LEU A 414 -35.74 14.90 -57.89
CA LEU A 414 -36.51 14.09 -56.95
C LEU A 414 -35.68 12.93 -56.38
N LEU A 415 -34.83 12.30 -57.21
CA LEU A 415 -33.91 11.27 -56.75
C LEU A 415 -32.84 11.84 -55.81
N SER A 416 -32.27 13.00 -56.14
CA SER A 416 -31.29 13.69 -55.30
C SER A 416 -31.87 14.11 -53.94
N GLU A 417 -33.13 14.55 -53.94
CA GLU A 417 -33.86 14.99 -52.75
C GLU A 417 -34.25 13.80 -51.85
N ILE A 418 -34.69 12.66 -52.42
CA ILE A 418 -34.89 11.42 -51.67
C ILE A 418 -33.58 10.98 -50.98
N MET A 419 -32.45 10.98 -51.71
CA MET A 419 -31.15 10.64 -51.13
C MET A 419 -30.71 11.61 -50.03
N ARG A 420 -31.03 12.91 -50.13
CA ARG A 420 -30.79 13.90 -49.06
C ARG A 420 -31.60 13.55 -47.82
N LEU A 421 -32.90 13.26 -47.99
CA LEU A 421 -33.83 12.99 -46.90
C LEU A 421 -33.52 11.67 -46.18
N GLU A 422 -33.16 10.61 -46.91
CA GLU A 422 -32.69 9.33 -46.33
C GLU A 422 -31.41 9.51 -45.50
N ARG A 423 -30.44 10.31 -46.01
CA ARG A 423 -29.22 10.65 -45.26
C ARG A 423 -29.54 11.46 -44.00
N LEU A 424 -30.47 12.42 -44.07
CA LEU A 424 -30.91 13.21 -42.93
C LEU A 424 -31.56 12.36 -41.83
N GLU A 425 -32.48 11.45 -42.18
CA GLU A 425 -33.11 10.54 -41.21
C GLU A 425 -32.06 9.63 -40.53
N HIS A 426 -31.15 9.04 -41.31
CA HIS A 426 -30.07 8.21 -40.78
C HIS A 426 -29.14 8.96 -39.83
N LEU A 427 -28.69 10.17 -40.22
CA LEU A 427 -27.83 11.00 -39.38
C LEU A 427 -28.53 11.47 -38.09
N ALA A 428 -29.82 11.83 -38.17
CA ALA A 428 -30.60 12.26 -37.00
C ALA A 428 -30.84 11.10 -36.02
N GLU A 429 -31.03 9.87 -36.51
CA GLU A 429 -31.07 8.65 -35.69
C GLU A 429 -29.70 8.35 -35.06
N LYS A 430 -28.61 8.41 -35.85
CA LYS A 430 -27.23 8.18 -35.38
C LYS A 430 -26.83 9.20 -34.30
N PHE A 431 -27.22 10.47 -34.47
CA PHE A 431 -27.06 11.53 -33.47
C PHE A 431 -27.83 11.21 -32.19
N ARG A 432 -29.13 10.91 -32.29
CA ARG A 432 -29.97 10.60 -31.12
C ARG A 432 -29.43 9.44 -30.29
N ARG A 433 -28.93 8.36 -30.93
CA ARG A 433 -28.29 7.21 -30.28
C ARG A 433 -26.96 7.57 -29.60
N LYS A 434 -26.02 8.19 -30.33
CA LYS A 434 -24.70 8.54 -29.76
C LYS A 434 -24.82 9.55 -28.60
N CYS A 435 -25.76 10.48 -28.65
CA CYS A 435 -26.04 11.40 -27.53
C CYS A 435 -26.56 10.66 -26.30
N ALA A 436 -27.54 9.75 -26.44
CA ALA A 436 -28.09 9.00 -25.30
C ALA A 436 -27.01 8.14 -24.61
N LEU A 437 -26.18 7.44 -25.40
CA LEU A 437 -25.04 6.64 -24.90
C LEU A 437 -23.91 7.48 -24.28
N HIS A 438 -23.87 8.80 -24.54
CA HIS A 438 -22.96 9.72 -23.87
C HIS A 438 -23.56 10.23 -22.56
N GLU A 439 -24.83 10.65 -22.57
CA GLU A 439 -25.57 11.15 -21.41
C GLU A 439 -25.70 10.10 -20.30
N GLU A 440 -25.93 8.83 -20.67
CA GLU A 440 -25.94 7.69 -19.73
C GLU A 440 -24.57 7.47 -19.07
N TRP A 441 -23.49 7.48 -19.87
CA TRP A 441 -22.11 7.37 -19.36
C TRP A 441 -21.68 8.58 -18.52
N ALA A 442 -22.19 9.78 -18.81
CA ALA A 442 -21.88 11.02 -18.08
C ALA A 442 -22.67 11.16 -16.76
N HIS A 443 -23.71 10.35 -16.56
CA HIS A 443 -24.60 10.45 -15.40
C HIS A 443 -23.84 10.24 -14.07
N GLY A 444 -24.07 11.12 -13.10
CA GLY A 444 -23.42 11.09 -11.78
C GLY A 444 -21.90 11.39 -11.76
N LYS A 445 -21.23 11.50 -12.91
CA LYS A 445 -19.77 11.73 -12.97
C LYS A 445 -19.36 13.09 -12.42
N GLU A 446 -20.16 14.15 -12.65
CA GLU A 446 -19.90 15.46 -12.02
C GLU A 446 -19.92 15.38 -10.49
N ASP A 447 -20.89 14.67 -9.90
CA ASP A 447 -21.03 14.58 -8.43
C ASP A 447 -19.91 13.73 -7.81
N ALA A 448 -19.53 12.63 -8.47
CA ALA A 448 -18.37 11.83 -8.08
C ALA A 448 -17.07 12.66 -8.11
N LEU A 449 -16.89 13.51 -9.13
CA LEU A 449 -15.73 14.40 -9.20
C LEU A 449 -15.74 15.48 -8.11
N ARG A 450 -16.92 16.04 -7.78
CA ARG A 450 -17.12 17.07 -6.73
C ARG A 450 -17.01 16.52 -5.29
N SER A 451 -16.90 15.20 -5.11
CA SER A 451 -16.84 14.55 -3.80
C SER A 451 -15.63 14.97 -2.96
N ASN A 452 -15.84 15.16 -1.64
CA ASN A 452 -14.79 15.47 -0.66
C ASN A 452 -14.39 14.22 0.17
N ASP A 453 -14.63 13.03 -0.37
CA ASP A 453 -14.38 11.71 0.24
C ASP A 453 -12.94 11.47 0.73
N TRP A 454 -11.96 12.23 0.23
CA TRP A 454 -10.56 12.17 0.64
C TRP A 454 -10.29 12.77 2.05
N ARG A 455 -11.13 13.67 2.57
CA ARG A 455 -10.82 14.46 3.79
C ARG A 455 -10.68 13.67 5.09
N SER A 456 -11.35 12.52 5.19
CA SER A 456 -11.29 11.58 6.32
C SER A 456 -10.54 10.29 5.98
N CYS A 457 -9.65 10.33 4.97
CA CYS A 457 -8.89 9.17 4.52
C CYS A 457 -7.42 9.23 4.96
N GLY A 458 -6.94 8.15 5.59
CA GLY A 458 -5.50 7.92 5.73
C GLY A 458 -4.81 7.60 4.39
N LEU A 459 -3.48 7.72 4.37
CA LEU A 459 -2.62 7.68 3.19
C LEU A 459 -2.98 6.60 2.14
N TYR A 460 -3.08 5.33 2.56
CA TYR A 460 -3.38 4.22 1.63
C TYR A 460 -4.74 4.34 0.94
N LYS A 461 -5.74 4.94 1.61
CA LYS A 461 -7.08 5.15 1.05
C LYS A 461 -7.11 6.35 0.09
N ILE A 462 -6.27 7.37 0.31
CA ILE A 462 -6.03 8.46 -0.66
C ILE A 462 -5.29 7.92 -1.90
N LYS A 463 -4.24 7.11 -1.74
CA LYS A 463 -3.56 6.43 -2.86
C LYS A 463 -4.52 5.56 -3.68
N ALA A 464 -5.44 4.86 -3.03
CA ALA A 464 -6.52 4.11 -3.69
C ALA A 464 -7.64 4.98 -4.30
N LEU A 465 -7.76 6.25 -3.90
CA LEU A 465 -8.60 7.26 -4.57
C LEU A 465 -7.90 7.81 -5.81
N ARG A 466 -6.62 8.22 -5.72
CA ARG A 466 -5.84 8.71 -6.86
C ARG A 466 -5.75 7.67 -7.98
N LYS A 467 -5.48 6.39 -7.66
CA LYS A 467 -5.45 5.33 -8.69
C LYS A 467 -6.81 5.05 -9.34
N ARG A 468 -7.93 5.27 -8.64
CA ARG A 468 -9.28 5.23 -9.25
C ARG A 468 -9.55 6.47 -10.11
N HIS A 469 -9.01 7.62 -9.73
CA HIS A 469 -9.08 8.85 -10.53
C HIS A 469 -8.25 8.75 -11.82
N GLU A 470 -7.05 8.18 -11.75
CA GLU A 470 -6.20 7.85 -12.91
C GLU A 470 -6.91 6.91 -13.91
N ALA A 471 -7.59 5.87 -13.42
CA ALA A 471 -8.41 5.00 -14.25
C ALA A 471 -9.62 5.73 -14.87
N PHE A 472 -10.24 6.67 -14.14
CA PHE A 472 -11.30 7.53 -14.64
C PHE A 472 -10.80 8.50 -15.72
N GLU A 473 -9.59 9.05 -15.60
CA GLU A 473 -9.00 9.93 -16.63
C GLU A 473 -8.65 9.18 -17.92
N SER A 474 -8.36 7.87 -17.83
CA SER A 474 -8.23 6.99 -18.99
C SER A 474 -9.58 6.75 -19.70
N ASP A 475 -10.65 6.44 -18.95
CA ASP A 475 -12.04 6.30 -19.47
C ASP A 475 -12.56 7.62 -20.06
N LEU A 476 -12.24 8.76 -19.43
CA LEU A 476 -12.50 10.10 -19.95
C LEU A 476 -11.74 10.35 -21.27
N GLY A 477 -10.46 9.98 -21.35
CA GLY A 477 -9.68 10.08 -22.60
C GLY A 477 -10.30 9.28 -23.74
N ALA A 478 -10.66 8.01 -23.50
CA ALA A 478 -11.27 7.12 -24.49
C ALA A 478 -12.64 7.59 -25.01
N HIS A 479 -13.31 8.51 -24.30
CA HIS A 479 -14.62 9.04 -24.70
C HIS A 479 -14.56 10.34 -25.52
N GLN A 480 -13.37 10.94 -25.73
CA GLN A 480 -13.16 12.15 -26.54
C GLN A 480 -13.75 12.00 -27.96
N ASP A 481 -13.33 10.98 -28.69
CA ASP A 481 -13.75 10.70 -30.07
C ASP A 481 -15.28 10.58 -30.20
N ARG A 482 -15.96 10.07 -29.16
CA ARG A 482 -17.42 9.96 -29.14
C ARG A 482 -18.10 11.33 -29.15
N VAL A 483 -17.54 12.31 -28.42
CA VAL A 483 -18.03 13.70 -28.39
C VAL A 483 -17.72 14.41 -29.72
N GLU A 484 -16.52 14.20 -30.28
CA GLU A 484 -16.15 14.76 -31.58
C GLU A 484 -17.03 14.23 -32.72
N GLN A 485 -17.37 12.94 -32.70
CA GLN A 485 -18.32 12.33 -33.64
C GLN A 485 -19.74 12.91 -33.50
N ILE A 486 -20.22 13.17 -32.27
CA ILE A 486 -21.52 13.83 -32.03
C ILE A 486 -21.51 15.24 -32.65
N ALA A 487 -20.44 16.02 -32.42
CA ALA A 487 -20.27 17.35 -32.99
C ALA A 487 -20.03 17.35 -34.51
N ALA A 488 -19.46 16.29 -35.08
CA ALA A 488 -19.36 16.10 -36.53
C ALA A 488 -20.74 15.85 -37.17
N ILE A 489 -21.53 14.94 -36.60
CA ILE A 489 -22.88 14.63 -37.12
C ILE A 489 -23.82 15.84 -37.01
N ALA A 490 -23.76 16.60 -35.91
CA ALA A 490 -24.54 17.84 -35.77
C ALA A 490 -24.19 18.88 -36.86
N ARG A 491 -22.89 19.06 -37.16
CA ARG A 491 -22.43 19.92 -38.27
C ARG A 491 -22.89 19.42 -39.63
N GLU A 492 -22.88 18.11 -39.86
CA GLU A 492 -23.36 17.51 -41.12
C GLU A 492 -24.86 17.72 -41.33
N LEU A 493 -25.67 17.49 -40.29
CA LEU A 493 -27.11 17.78 -40.30
C LEU A 493 -27.43 19.26 -40.55
N ASN A 494 -26.63 20.16 -39.99
CA ASN A 494 -26.73 21.60 -40.23
C ASN A 494 -26.39 21.95 -41.69
N ASN A 495 -25.33 21.36 -42.25
CA ASN A 495 -24.93 21.57 -43.65
C ASN A 495 -25.97 21.05 -44.66
N LEU A 496 -26.63 19.92 -44.35
CA LEU A 496 -27.70 19.31 -45.15
C LEU A 496 -29.08 19.98 -44.98
N ARG A 497 -29.16 21.03 -44.12
CA ARG A 497 -30.39 21.77 -43.79
C ARG A 497 -31.49 20.86 -43.23
N TYR A 498 -31.18 20.13 -42.17
CA TYR A 498 -32.19 19.39 -41.40
C TYR A 498 -33.26 20.34 -40.82
N PRO A 499 -34.57 20.03 -40.92
CA PRO A 499 -35.63 20.92 -40.43
C PRO A 499 -35.52 21.25 -38.93
N ASP A 500 -35.43 20.24 -38.07
CA ASP A 500 -35.38 20.40 -36.61
C ASP A 500 -33.95 20.54 -36.08
N ILE A 501 -33.13 21.38 -36.73
CA ILE A 501 -31.71 21.56 -36.36
C ILE A 501 -31.51 22.29 -35.02
N GLY A 502 -32.48 23.10 -34.58
CA GLY A 502 -32.41 23.86 -33.32
C GLY A 502 -32.19 22.97 -32.08
N PRO A 503 -33.07 21.99 -31.79
CA PRO A 503 -32.88 21.04 -30.71
C PRO A 503 -31.58 20.22 -30.80
N ILE A 504 -31.14 19.88 -32.02
CA ILE A 504 -29.89 19.14 -32.26
C ILE A 504 -28.67 19.96 -31.86
N ASN A 505 -28.59 21.22 -32.31
CA ASN A 505 -27.52 22.14 -31.94
C ASN A 505 -27.52 22.41 -30.43
N ALA A 506 -28.69 22.61 -29.81
CA ALA A 506 -28.81 22.83 -28.37
C ALA A 506 -28.33 21.61 -27.55
N ARG A 507 -28.71 20.38 -27.94
CA ARG A 507 -28.25 19.14 -27.28
C ARG A 507 -26.75 18.91 -27.47
N CYS A 508 -26.23 19.14 -28.67
CA CYS A 508 -24.80 19.06 -28.95
C CYS A 508 -24.00 20.06 -28.10
N GLN A 509 -24.47 21.32 -28.01
CA GLN A 509 -23.83 22.35 -27.19
C GLN A 509 -23.86 21.99 -25.69
N ALA A 510 -24.97 21.41 -25.20
CA ALA A 510 -25.08 20.94 -23.82
C ALA A 510 -24.06 19.82 -23.52
N ILE A 511 -23.92 18.84 -24.42
CA ILE A 511 -22.94 17.75 -24.32
C ILE A 511 -21.50 18.30 -24.30
N CYS A 512 -21.12 19.18 -25.23
CA CYS A 512 -19.79 19.79 -25.23
C CYS A 512 -19.55 20.62 -23.94
N SER A 513 -20.55 21.39 -23.49
CA SER A 513 -20.43 22.20 -22.26
C SER A 513 -20.33 21.33 -20.98
N GLN A 514 -20.88 20.12 -21.00
CA GLN A 514 -20.73 19.13 -19.94
C GLN A 514 -19.35 18.45 -20.02
N TRP A 515 -18.87 18.16 -21.22
CA TRP A 515 -17.54 17.59 -21.47
C TRP A 515 -16.41 18.48 -20.96
N ASP A 516 -16.40 19.75 -21.37
CA ASP A 516 -15.42 20.75 -20.94
C ASP A 516 -15.40 20.87 -19.41
N ARG A 517 -16.59 20.78 -18.78
CA ARG A 517 -16.77 20.84 -17.34
C ARG A 517 -16.28 19.57 -16.64
N LEU A 518 -16.51 18.39 -17.20
CA LEU A 518 -15.97 17.12 -16.68
C LEU A 518 -14.44 17.14 -16.73
N GLY A 519 -13.83 17.62 -17.82
CA GLY A 519 -12.37 17.77 -17.93
C GLY A 519 -11.79 18.75 -16.89
N GLN A 520 -12.44 19.90 -16.67
CA GLN A 520 -12.05 20.88 -15.65
C GLN A 520 -12.20 20.31 -14.22
N LEU A 521 -13.32 19.65 -13.92
CA LEU A 521 -13.56 19.00 -12.63
C LEU A 521 -12.57 17.85 -12.38
N SER A 522 -12.21 17.09 -13.41
CA SER A 522 -11.25 15.99 -13.31
C SER A 522 -9.85 16.50 -13.02
N SER A 523 -9.38 17.49 -13.78
CA SER A 523 -8.07 18.12 -13.56
C SER A 523 -7.95 18.70 -12.15
N LYS A 524 -8.97 19.45 -11.71
CA LYS A 524 -9.03 19.99 -10.35
C LYS A 524 -9.09 18.89 -9.29
N ARG A 525 -9.80 17.78 -9.54
CA ARG A 525 -9.84 16.65 -8.61
C ARG A 525 -8.46 16.00 -8.49
N ARG A 526 -7.75 15.78 -9.60
CA ARG A 526 -6.38 15.25 -9.61
C ARG A 526 -5.47 16.13 -8.75
N GLU A 527 -5.44 17.44 -8.99
CA GLU A 527 -4.69 18.41 -8.19
C GLU A 527 -5.00 18.28 -6.68
N THR A 528 -6.28 18.26 -6.29
CA THR A 528 -6.66 18.12 -4.88
C THR A 528 -6.31 16.75 -4.27
N LEU A 529 -6.29 15.68 -5.06
CA LEU A 529 -5.89 14.34 -4.60
C LEU A 529 -4.37 14.21 -4.49
N GLU A 530 -3.60 14.86 -5.36
CA GLU A 530 -2.14 14.92 -5.30
C GLU A 530 -1.65 15.78 -4.11
N ASP A 531 -2.30 16.92 -3.86
CA ASP A 531 -2.10 17.72 -2.65
C ASP A 531 -2.46 16.92 -1.39
N ALA A 532 -3.62 16.27 -1.36
CA ALA A 532 -4.05 15.45 -0.23
C ALA A 532 -3.12 14.24 0.01
N GLU A 533 -2.60 13.60 -1.05
CA GLU A 533 -1.63 12.52 -0.91
C GLU A 533 -0.32 13.02 -0.30
N ARG A 534 0.21 14.16 -0.76
CA ARG A 534 1.42 14.78 -0.19
C ARG A 534 1.25 15.16 1.28
N ILE A 535 0.08 15.70 1.67
CA ILE A 535 -0.23 16.03 3.07
C ILE A 535 -0.33 14.74 3.90
N ALA A 536 -0.98 13.71 3.36
CA ALA A 536 -1.11 12.42 4.03
C ALA A 536 0.24 11.70 4.20
N GLU A 537 1.16 11.79 3.23
CA GLU A 537 2.53 11.28 3.38
C GLU A 537 3.31 12.02 4.47
N ARG A 538 3.14 13.35 4.59
CA ARG A 538 3.76 14.10 5.69
C ARG A 538 3.19 13.69 7.05
N LEU A 539 1.86 13.52 7.15
CA LEU A 539 1.20 13.04 8.36
C LEU A 539 1.66 11.62 8.73
N ASP A 540 1.73 10.69 7.77
CA ASP A 540 2.19 9.30 7.95
C ASP A 540 3.62 9.24 8.51
N SER A 541 4.53 10.06 7.95
CA SER A 541 5.89 10.23 8.47
C SER A 541 5.91 10.78 9.90
N LEU A 542 5.10 11.82 10.19
CA LEU A 542 5.03 12.42 11.52
C LEU A 542 4.45 11.45 12.56
N TYR A 543 3.44 10.66 12.23
CA TYR A 543 2.91 9.61 13.12
C TYR A 543 3.98 8.56 13.44
N LEU A 544 4.73 8.13 12.42
CA LEU A 544 5.76 7.11 12.57
C LEU A 544 6.95 7.64 13.40
N ASP A 545 7.38 8.88 13.17
CA ASP A 545 8.48 9.52 13.90
C ASP A 545 8.08 9.93 15.33
N PHE A 546 6.81 10.27 15.56
CA PHE A 546 6.23 10.34 16.90
C PHE A 546 6.35 8.96 17.59
N ALA A 547 5.81 7.90 17.00
CA ALA A 547 5.77 6.57 17.62
C ALA A 547 7.17 6.03 17.96
N LYS A 548 8.14 6.18 17.03
CA LYS A 548 9.56 5.81 17.24
C LYS A 548 10.22 6.51 18.42
N ARG A 549 9.84 7.76 18.73
CA ARG A 549 10.45 8.57 19.80
C ARG A 549 9.67 8.51 21.10
N ALA A 550 8.34 8.50 21.01
CA ALA A 550 7.40 8.35 22.11
C ALA A 550 7.60 7.03 22.88
N ALA A 551 7.81 5.90 22.19
CA ALA A 551 7.97 4.60 22.85
C ALA A 551 9.23 4.49 23.75
N PRO A 552 10.47 4.73 23.27
CA PRO A 552 11.65 4.70 24.14
C PRO A 552 11.64 5.81 25.19
N PHE A 553 11.12 7.00 24.87
CA PHE A 553 11.00 8.09 25.85
C PHE A 553 9.98 7.76 26.95
N ASN A 554 8.87 7.09 26.63
CA ASN A 554 7.94 6.57 27.63
C ASN A 554 8.62 5.55 28.56
N ASN A 555 9.39 4.62 28.00
CA ASN A 555 10.07 3.60 28.81
C ASN A 555 11.13 4.23 29.73
N TRP A 556 11.85 5.25 29.27
CA TRP A 556 12.75 6.05 30.10
C TRP A 556 11.99 6.83 31.18
N LEU A 557 10.84 7.43 30.85
CA LEU A 557 9.97 8.10 31.83
C LEU A 557 9.46 7.15 32.92
N ASP A 558 9.09 5.92 32.57
CA ASP A 558 8.61 4.93 33.54
C ASP A 558 9.75 4.42 34.44
N GLY A 559 10.92 4.09 33.89
CA GLY A 559 12.10 3.75 34.69
C GLY A 559 12.53 4.89 35.62
N ALA A 560 12.57 6.14 35.12
CA ALA A 560 12.86 7.31 35.94
C ALA A 560 11.81 7.54 37.05
N ARG A 561 10.55 7.15 36.84
CA ARG A 561 9.50 7.23 37.88
C ARG A 561 9.68 6.13 38.95
N GLU A 562 10.27 4.99 38.60
CA GLU A 562 10.64 3.93 39.53
C GLU A 562 11.90 4.31 40.34
N ASP A 563 12.99 4.71 39.67
CA ASP A 563 14.27 5.12 40.30
C ASP A 563 14.13 6.29 41.29
N LEU A 564 13.24 7.26 40.99
CA LEU A 564 12.95 8.40 41.85
C LEU A 564 12.00 8.06 43.02
N ALA A 565 11.30 6.93 42.96
CA ALA A 565 10.36 6.46 43.99
C ALA A 565 10.95 5.40 44.93
N ASP A 566 12.09 4.79 44.57
CA ASP A 566 12.78 3.77 45.36
C ASP A 566 13.18 4.25 46.78
N LEU A 567 13.34 3.33 47.73
CA LEU A 567 13.58 3.64 49.14
C LEU A 567 15.06 3.88 49.44
N VAL A 568 15.40 5.06 49.97
CA VAL A 568 16.77 5.34 50.45
C VAL A 568 17.03 4.55 51.74
N ILE A 569 17.82 3.47 51.64
CA ILE A 569 18.25 2.63 52.77
C ILE A 569 19.77 2.48 52.69
N VAL A 570 20.47 3.00 53.71
CA VAL A 570 21.94 3.07 53.78
C VAL A 570 22.43 2.95 55.23
N HIS A 571 23.67 2.52 55.41
CA HIS A 571 24.31 2.23 56.70
C HIS A 571 25.75 2.79 56.83
N GLU A 572 26.43 3.03 55.70
CA GLU A 572 27.75 3.65 55.62
C GLU A 572 27.75 4.93 54.75
N MET A 573 28.63 5.87 55.07
CA MET A 573 28.70 7.19 54.39
C MET A 573 28.94 7.07 52.87
N ARG A 574 29.71 6.07 52.44
CA ARG A 574 30.02 5.81 51.03
C ARG A 574 28.76 5.47 50.21
N GLU A 575 27.81 4.74 50.78
CA GLU A 575 26.60 4.28 50.06
C GLU A 575 25.72 5.48 49.67
N ILE A 576 25.57 6.45 50.59
CA ILE A 576 24.80 7.66 50.31
C ILE A 576 25.56 8.64 49.39
N GLU A 577 26.89 8.68 49.43
CA GLU A 577 27.71 9.41 48.44
C GLU A 577 27.57 8.82 47.03
N GLU A 578 27.55 7.49 46.90
CA GLU A 578 27.29 6.81 45.62
C GLU A 578 25.86 7.10 45.10
N LEU A 579 24.84 7.08 45.96
CA LEU A 579 23.46 7.43 45.58
C LEU A 579 23.29 8.91 45.19
N VAL A 580 23.93 9.85 45.90
CA VAL A 580 23.92 11.27 45.54
C VAL A 580 24.62 11.49 44.19
N SER A 581 25.79 10.88 43.98
CA SER A 581 26.52 10.92 42.71
C SER A 581 25.70 10.35 41.54
N ALA A 582 25.00 9.24 41.76
CA ALA A 582 24.09 8.67 40.76
C ALA A 582 22.90 9.60 40.44
N HIS A 583 22.34 10.27 41.46
CA HIS A 583 21.25 11.22 41.24
C HIS A 583 21.71 12.52 40.54
N ASP A 584 22.91 13.02 40.84
CA ASP A 584 23.51 14.15 40.11
C ASP A 584 23.81 13.79 38.64
N GLN A 585 24.30 12.57 38.38
CA GLN A 585 24.45 12.04 37.03
C GLN A 585 23.10 11.93 36.30
N PHE A 586 22.06 11.38 36.94
CA PHE A 586 20.71 11.36 36.38
C PHE A 586 20.20 12.77 36.04
N LYS A 587 20.35 13.74 36.97
CA LYS A 587 19.92 15.14 36.74
C LYS A 587 20.62 15.78 35.54
N SER A 588 21.87 15.40 35.24
CA SER A 588 22.56 15.90 34.04
C SER A 588 21.87 15.48 32.73
N THR A 589 21.23 14.31 32.68
CA THR A 589 20.50 13.81 31.50
C THR A 589 19.17 14.52 31.25
N LEU A 590 18.59 15.18 32.27
CA LEU A 590 17.29 15.87 32.17
C LEU A 590 17.29 16.96 31.08
N GLY A 591 18.44 17.60 30.83
CA GLY A 591 18.58 18.62 29.79
C GLY A 591 18.55 18.07 28.35
N ASP A 592 18.84 16.79 28.15
CA ASP A 592 18.63 16.08 26.88
C ASP A 592 17.20 15.52 26.80
N ALA A 593 16.69 14.98 27.89
CA ALA A 593 15.31 14.49 28.00
C ALA A 593 14.26 15.58 27.72
N ASP A 594 14.47 16.82 28.19
CA ASP A 594 13.60 17.96 27.91
C ASP A 594 13.59 18.37 26.43
N ARG A 595 14.72 18.20 25.73
CA ARG A 595 14.83 18.44 24.28
C ARG A 595 14.10 17.36 23.48
N GLU A 596 14.20 16.10 23.88
CA GLU A 596 13.41 15.02 23.27
C GLU A 596 11.90 15.22 23.54
N PHE A 597 11.51 15.53 24.78
CA PHE A 597 10.14 15.87 25.17
C PHE A 597 9.58 17.02 24.33
N SER A 598 10.28 18.15 24.27
CA SER A 598 9.89 19.32 23.48
C SER A 598 9.70 18.95 22.01
N SER A 599 10.63 18.17 21.46
CA SER A 599 10.58 17.71 20.07
C SER A 599 9.54 16.60 19.82
N ILE A 600 9.03 15.90 20.85
CA ILE A 600 7.86 15.01 20.74
C ILE A 600 6.57 15.85 20.68
N ASN A 601 6.43 16.84 21.57
CA ASN A 601 5.29 17.75 21.56
C ASN A 601 5.20 18.55 20.24
N GLN A 602 6.33 18.94 19.66
CA GLN A 602 6.38 19.66 18.38
C GLN A 602 5.79 18.84 17.22
N ILE A 603 6.01 17.52 17.19
CA ILE A 603 5.43 16.64 16.16
C ILE A 603 3.91 16.58 16.29
N GLU A 604 3.37 16.48 17.51
CA GLU A 604 1.92 16.53 17.74
C GLU A 604 1.32 17.87 17.29
N HIS A 605 1.98 19.00 17.59
CA HIS A 605 1.53 20.32 17.14
C HIS A 605 1.62 20.48 15.61
N GLU A 606 2.62 19.88 14.94
CA GLU A 606 2.69 19.88 13.47
C GLU A 606 1.54 19.06 12.87
N VAL A 607 1.19 17.91 13.46
CA VAL A 607 0.02 17.09 13.07
C VAL A 607 -1.29 17.87 13.27
N GLU A 608 -1.53 18.47 14.44
CA GLU A 608 -2.73 19.26 14.72
C GLU A 608 -2.85 20.46 13.77
N HIS A 609 -1.73 21.15 13.50
CA HIS A 609 -1.68 22.25 12.56
C HIS A 609 -1.98 21.79 11.13
N LEU A 610 -1.40 20.68 10.66
CA LEU A 610 -1.65 20.15 9.31
C LEU A 610 -3.11 19.74 9.11
N VAL A 611 -3.71 19.03 10.07
CA VAL A 611 -5.13 18.62 10.02
C VAL A 611 -6.05 19.84 10.02
N THR A 612 -5.79 20.82 10.88
CA THR A 612 -6.62 22.02 11.02
C THR A 612 -6.50 22.97 9.81
N SER A 613 -5.27 23.23 9.34
CA SER A 613 -5.02 24.17 8.24
C SER A 613 -5.56 23.71 6.89
N HIS A 614 -5.62 22.39 6.64
CA HIS A 614 -6.15 21.81 5.40
C HIS A 614 -7.63 21.39 5.50
N GLY A 615 -8.28 21.59 6.65
CA GLY A 615 -9.70 21.25 6.85
C GLY A 615 -9.98 19.75 6.70
N LEU A 616 -9.05 18.93 7.20
CA LEU A 616 -9.15 17.47 7.28
C LEU A 616 -9.96 17.05 8.51
N ASP A 617 -10.37 15.77 8.57
CA ASP A 617 -11.17 15.26 9.68
C ASP A 617 -10.34 15.04 10.96
N ARG A 618 -10.95 15.29 12.12
CA ARG A 618 -10.28 15.20 13.43
C ARG A 618 -9.97 13.77 13.85
N GLU A 619 -10.62 12.77 13.25
CA GLU A 619 -10.27 11.36 13.45
C GLU A 619 -8.80 11.06 13.09
N LEU A 620 -8.22 11.80 12.13
CA LEU A 620 -6.83 11.64 11.72
C LEU A 620 -5.82 12.08 12.81
N LEU A 621 -6.24 12.77 13.87
CA LEU A 621 -5.35 13.10 14.99
C LEU A 621 -4.91 11.85 15.78
N ARG A 622 -5.63 10.72 15.66
CA ARG A 622 -5.23 9.45 16.30
C ARG A 622 -4.13 8.76 15.49
N ASN A 623 -2.93 8.72 16.07
CA ASN A 623 -1.78 8.00 15.52
C ASN A 623 -2.10 6.50 15.30
N PRO A 624 -1.86 5.93 14.10
CA PRO A 624 -2.13 4.51 13.83
C PRO A 624 -1.03 3.55 14.31
N TYR A 625 0.16 4.05 14.69
CA TYR A 625 1.33 3.23 15.06
C TYR A 625 1.55 3.09 16.57
N THR A 626 0.84 3.86 17.40
CA THR A 626 0.94 3.77 18.87
C THR A 626 -0.34 4.26 19.55
N ASP A 627 -0.71 3.63 20.65
CA ASP A 627 -1.77 4.10 21.55
C ASP A 627 -1.29 5.14 22.57
N LEU A 628 0.01 5.49 22.59
CA LEU A 628 0.55 6.54 23.44
C LEU A 628 0.09 7.92 22.96
N SER A 629 -0.64 8.65 23.81
CA SER A 629 -0.95 10.07 23.57
C SER A 629 0.19 10.97 24.04
N ALA A 630 0.41 12.14 23.42
CA ALA A 630 1.39 13.08 23.98
C ALA A 630 0.89 13.70 25.29
N SER A 631 -0.43 13.68 25.57
CA SER A 631 -0.99 13.98 26.89
C SER A 631 -0.48 13.06 28.00
N ASP A 632 -0.30 11.76 27.73
CA ASP A 632 0.29 10.82 28.70
C ASP A 632 1.77 11.10 28.93
N ILE A 633 2.51 11.43 27.86
CA ILE A 633 3.93 11.82 27.95
C ILE A 633 4.09 13.14 28.70
N ARG A 634 3.23 14.15 28.44
CA ARG A 634 3.15 15.41 29.21
C ARG A 634 2.89 15.16 30.69
N ARG A 635 1.96 14.27 31.03
CA ARG A 635 1.67 13.89 32.42
C ARG A 635 2.87 13.23 33.08
N LYS A 636 3.45 12.19 32.47
CA LYS A 636 4.61 11.45 33.02
C LYS A 636 5.85 12.32 33.17
N TRP A 637 6.13 13.22 32.21
CA TRP A 637 7.23 14.18 32.32
C TRP A 637 7.02 15.15 33.50
N GLY A 638 5.80 15.66 33.68
CA GLY A 638 5.44 16.46 34.86
C GLY A 638 5.60 15.68 36.18
N GLU A 639 5.27 14.38 36.21
CA GLU A 639 5.52 13.53 37.39
C GLU A 639 7.02 13.39 37.71
N VAL A 640 7.88 13.19 36.69
CA VAL A 640 9.36 13.15 36.86
C VAL A 640 9.88 14.51 37.36
N GLN A 641 9.52 15.61 36.71
CA GLN A 641 9.98 16.95 37.08
C GLN A 641 9.61 17.33 38.53
N ASN A 642 8.43 16.91 39.02
CA ASN A 642 8.02 17.11 40.42
C ASN A 642 8.68 16.16 41.42
N SER A 643 9.23 15.03 40.95
CA SER A 643 9.83 14.00 41.81
C SER A 643 11.33 14.23 42.05
N VAL A 644 12.06 14.83 41.09
CA VAL A 644 13.49 15.13 41.24
C VAL A 644 13.80 16.00 42.47
N PRO A 645 13.15 17.17 42.72
CA PRO A 645 13.43 17.97 43.92
C PRO A 645 13.08 17.26 45.24
N ARG A 646 12.15 16.29 45.19
CA ARG A 646 11.81 15.45 46.35
C ARG A 646 12.91 14.42 46.62
N ARG A 647 13.47 13.81 45.57
CA ARG A 647 14.60 12.87 45.66
C ARG A 647 15.86 13.55 46.18
N ASP A 648 16.17 14.74 45.66
CA ASP A 648 17.23 15.61 46.21
C ASP A 648 17.04 15.86 47.71
N SER A 649 15.83 16.23 48.14
CA SER A 649 15.51 16.50 49.54
C SER A 649 15.66 15.26 50.44
N GLN A 650 15.26 14.08 49.95
CA GLN A 650 15.44 12.80 50.67
C GLN A 650 16.92 12.44 50.83
N LEU A 651 17.68 12.48 49.73
CA LEU A 651 19.11 12.12 49.72
C LEU A 651 19.92 13.07 50.60
N GLN A 652 19.65 14.38 50.58
CA GLN A 652 20.33 15.35 51.44
C GLN A 652 19.98 15.18 52.93
N ALA A 653 18.75 14.76 53.26
CA ALA A 653 18.37 14.46 54.64
C ALA A 653 19.12 13.22 55.18
N GLU A 654 19.20 12.16 54.39
CA GLU A 654 19.92 10.93 54.78
C GLU A 654 21.44 11.14 54.77
N LEU A 655 22.00 11.90 53.82
CA LEU A 655 23.41 12.29 53.79
C LEU A 655 23.80 13.00 55.10
N LYS A 656 22.98 13.96 55.55
CA LYS A 656 23.18 14.67 56.82
C LYS A 656 23.08 13.75 58.04
N ARG A 657 22.20 12.75 58.01
CA ARG A 657 22.09 11.72 59.05
C ARG A 657 23.36 10.85 59.10
N GLN A 658 23.85 10.35 57.97
CA GLN A 658 25.07 9.55 57.93
C GLN A 658 26.33 10.35 58.30
N GLN A 659 26.40 11.64 57.95
CA GLN A 659 27.43 12.55 58.47
C GLN A 659 27.38 12.68 60.00
N ASN A 660 26.20 12.72 60.60
CA ASN A 660 26.07 12.73 62.07
C ASN A 660 26.51 11.38 62.68
N ASN A 661 26.08 10.26 62.10
CA ASN A 661 26.50 8.91 62.51
C ASN A 661 28.02 8.76 62.51
N GLU A 662 28.68 9.21 61.43
CA GLU A 662 30.13 9.11 61.27
C GLU A 662 30.90 10.07 62.19
N ARG A 663 30.32 11.24 62.50
CA ARG A 663 30.81 12.13 63.55
C ARG A 663 30.72 11.46 64.93
N LEU A 664 29.60 10.84 65.28
CA LEU A 664 29.42 10.14 66.56
C LEU A 664 30.39 8.96 66.70
N ARG A 665 30.55 8.13 65.67
CA ARG A 665 31.59 7.08 65.62
C ARG A 665 32.98 7.65 65.90
N THR A 666 33.31 8.80 65.30
CA THR A 666 34.62 9.44 65.47
C THR A 666 34.83 9.97 66.88
N ILE A 667 33.89 10.74 67.43
CA ILE A 667 33.97 11.30 68.79
C ILE A 667 34.02 10.18 69.85
N PHE A 668 33.19 9.13 69.71
CA PHE A 668 33.25 7.97 70.59
C PHE A 668 34.63 7.31 70.51
N ALA A 669 35.16 7.08 69.31
CA ALA A 669 36.45 6.42 69.15
C ALA A 669 37.62 7.23 69.72
N GLU A 670 37.64 8.55 69.49
CA GLU A 670 38.65 9.45 70.07
C GLU A 670 38.63 9.41 71.59
N LYS A 671 37.45 9.45 72.22
CA LYS A 671 37.30 9.42 73.68
C LYS A 671 37.59 8.02 74.24
N ALA A 672 37.07 6.95 73.64
CA ALA A 672 37.27 5.57 74.06
C ALA A 672 38.75 5.16 73.98
N ASN A 673 39.45 5.55 72.91
CA ASN A 673 40.89 5.30 72.75
C ASN A 673 41.76 6.16 73.69
N GLN A 674 41.19 7.14 74.41
CA GLN A 674 41.87 7.84 75.52
C GLN A 674 41.58 7.16 76.87
N VAL A 675 40.32 6.81 77.14
CA VAL A 675 39.89 6.25 78.44
C VAL A 675 40.36 4.81 78.64
N GLY A 676 40.35 3.96 77.62
CA GLY A 676 40.79 2.55 77.71
C GLY A 676 42.25 2.41 78.18
N PRO A 677 43.24 3.01 77.50
CA PRO A 677 44.65 2.94 77.90
C PRO A 677 44.96 3.69 79.20
N TRP A 678 44.06 4.56 79.67
CA TRP A 678 44.15 5.17 81.00
C TRP A 678 43.65 4.20 82.08
N LEU A 679 42.50 3.54 81.88
CA LEU A 679 41.97 2.50 82.76
C LEU A 679 42.97 1.35 82.97
N GLU A 680 43.57 0.86 81.88
CA GLU A 680 44.62 -0.17 81.92
C GLU A 680 45.80 0.24 82.81
N ARG A 681 46.27 1.48 82.69
CA ARG A 681 47.44 2.00 83.42
C ARG A 681 47.15 2.29 84.89
N GLU A 682 45.98 2.81 85.23
CA GLU A 682 45.61 3.00 86.64
C GLU A 682 45.37 1.64 87.31
N LEU A 683 44.82 0.65 86.60
CA LEU A 683 44.69 -0.72 87.11
C LEU A 683 46.05 -1.39 87.33
N GLU A 684 47.00 -1.23 86.39
CA GLU A 684 48.37 -1.71 86.55
C GLU A 684 49.07 -1.08 87.77
N GLN A 685 48.90 0.23 88.01
CA GLN A 685 49.44 0.91 89.20
C GLN A 685 48.84 0.36 90.51
N VAL A 686 47.52 0.16 90.56
CA VAL A 686 46.83 -0.39 91.74
C VAL A 686 47.30 -1.81 92.05
N LEU A 687 47.44 -2.65 91.02
CA LEU A 687 47.98 -4.01 91.15
C LEU A 687 49.46 -3.98 91.59
N ALA A 688 50.29 -3.09 91.02
CA ALA A 688 51.69 -2.94 91.40
C ALA A 688 51.87 -2.51 92.88
N ILE A 689 51.02 -1.61 93.37
CA ILE A 689 50.99 -1.22 94.79
C ILE A 689 50.59 -2.41 95.66
N GLY A 690 49.51 -3.11 95.31
CA GLY A 690 49.03 -4.31 96.02
C GLY A 690 50.03 -5.46 96.06
N LEU A 691 50.91 -5.59 95.05
CA LEU A 691 51.91 -6.64 94.99
C LEU A 691 53.07 -6.48 96.01
N GLY A 692 53.22 -5.31 96.64
CA GLY A 692 54.12 -5.09 97.78
C GLY A 692 55.25 -4.09 97.51
N GLY A 693 54.92 -2.80 97.42
CA GLY A 693 55.91 -1.72 97.39
C GLY A 693 56.69 -1.57 98.71
N ARG A 694 57.97 -1.16 98.63
CA ARG A 694 58.79 -0.84 99.82
C ARG A 694 58.39 0.53 100.39
N GLY A 695 57.54 0.55 101.41
CA GLY A 695 57.10 1.74 102.14
C GLY A 695 56.25 1.36 103.36
N ARG A 696 55.68 2.34 104.07
CA ARG A 696 54.69 2.06 105.11
C ARG A 696 53.34 1.69 104.51
N LEU A 697 52.54 0.93 105.25
CA LEU A 697 51.17 0.58 104.84
C LEU A 697 50.30 1.84 104.73
N GLU A 698 50.52 2.83 105.61
CA GLU A 698 49.86 4.14 105.56
C GLU A 698 50.20 4.93 104.28
N ASP A 699 51.45 4.86 103.80
CA ASP A 699 51.86 5.52 102.56
C ASP A 699 51.19 4.85 101.36
N ALA A 700 51.11 3.52 101.34
CA ALA A 700 50.42 2.75 100.30
C ALA A 700 48.90 3.02 100.30
N ILE A 701 48.26 3.08 101.47
CA ILE A 701 46.85 3.47 101.63
C ILE A 701 46.64 4.92 101.15
N GLN A 702 47.54 5.86 101.47
CA GLN A 702 47.46 7.24 100.97
C GLN A 702 47.62 7.33 99.44
N GLN A 703 48.52 6.54 98.85
CA GLN A 703 48.67 6.44 97.39
C GLN A 703 47.41 5.88 96.73
N LEU A 704 46.86 4.76 97.23
CA LEU A 704 45.60 4.19 96.73
C LEU A 704 44.41 5.15 96.90
N ARG A 705 44.29 5.84 98.05
CA ARG A 705 43.30 6.92 98.26
C ARG A 705 43.58 8.17 97.41
N SER A 706 44.76 8.32 96.82
CA SER A 706 45.04 9.35 95.81
C SER A 706 44.60 8.91 94.43
N ILE A 707 44.89 7.66 94.03
CA ILE A 707 44.38 7.06 92.79
C ILE A 707 42.84 7.02 92.81
N GLN A 708 42.22 6.62 93.92
CA GLN A 708 40.76 6.64 94.10
C GLN A 708 40.16 8.04 93.84
N ARG A 709 40.80 9.11 94.32
CA ARG A 709 40.38 10.49 94.05
C ARG A 709 40.60 10.91 92.60
N ASN A 710 41.70 10.47 91.96
CA ASN A 710 41.94 10.69 90.55
C ASN A 710 40.86 10.00 89.69
N VAL A 711 40.52 8.75 89.98
CA VAL A 711 39.48 7.98 89.29
C VAL A 711 38.10 8.62 89.49
N LEU A 712 37.75 9.04 90.72
CA LEU A 712 36.52 9.79 90.98
C LEU A 712 36.47 11.13 90.21
N GLY A 713 37.59 11.84 90.10
CA GLY A 713 37.70 13.07 89.30
C GLY A 713 37.60 12.83 87.78
N TYR A 714 38.05 11.66 87.31
CA TYR A 714 38.02 11.28 85.90
C TYR A 714 36.65 10.72 85.44
N LYS A 715 35.73 10.44 86.37
CA LYS A 715 34.39 9.86 86.10
C LYS A 715 33.59 10.64 85.05
N SER A 716 33.75 11.96 84.98
CA SER A 716 33.09 12.80 83.96
C SER A 716 33.42 12.37 82.52
N ASN A 717 34.60 11.82 82.26
CA ASN A 717 34.98 11.30 80.94
C ASN A 717 34.26 9.98 80.60
N GLN A 718 33.96 9.15 81.60
CA GLN A 718 33.18 7.93 81.45
C GLN A 718 31.69 8.23 81.25
N ASP A 719 31.16 9.21 82.00
CA ASP A 719 29.77 9.67 81.89
C ASP A 719 29.51 10.39 80.55
N GLU A 720 30.53 11.05 79.98
CA GLU A 720 30.50 11.61 78.62
C GLU A 720 30.49 10.49 77.55
N LEU A 721 31.32 9.45 77.71
CA LEU A 721 31.32 8.27 76.84
C LEU A 721 29.98 7.54 76.81
N GLU A 722 29.36 7.34 77.98
CA GLU A 722 28.04 6.72 78.11
C GLU A 722 26.97 7.53 77.38
N ARG A 723 27.01 8.88 77.48
CA ARG A 723 26.10 9.76 76.73
C ARG A 723 26.31 9.67 75.21
N ILE A 724 27.57 9.69 74.74
CA ILE A 724 27.86 9.55 73.30
C ILE A 724 27.39 8.17 72.79
N HIS A 725 27.56 7.12 73.61
CA HIS A 725 27.09 5.78 73.26
C HIS A 725 25.56 5.70 73.19
N GLN A 726 24.84 6.36 74.11
CA GLN A 726 23.38 6.48 74.04
C GLN A 726 22.95 7.23 72.76
N GLU A 727 23.58 8.36 72.43
CA GLU A 727 23.26 9.11 71.19
C GLU A 727 23.53 8.26 69.93
N MET A 728 24.59 7.44 69.93
CA MET A 728 24.84 6.46 68.86
C MET A 728 23.73 5.41 68.77
N GLN A 729 23.27 4.84 69.88
CA GLN A 729 22.18 3.85 69.90
C GLN A 729 20.85 4.46 69.42
N GLU A 730 20.52 5.68 69.83
CA GLU A 730 19.32 6.41 69.40
C GLU A 730 19.35 6.74 67.90
N ASN A 731 20.54 6.89 67.30
CA ASN A 731 20.73 7.02 65.85
C ASN A 731 20.88 5.67 65.11
N PHE A 732 20.71 4.53 65.80
CA PHE A 732 20.87 3.15 65.30
C PHE A 732 22.31 2.80 64.82
N VAL A 733 23.32 3.39 65.46
CA VAL A 733 24.75 3.20 65.12
C VAL A 733 25.41 2.19 66.07
N PHE A 734 25.37 0.91 65.70
CA PHE A 734 25.87 -0.18 66.55
C PHE A 734 27.36 -0.52 66.32
N GLU A 735 27.89 -0.34 65.11
CA GLU A 735 29.30 -0.59 64.78
C GLU A 735 30.17 0.68 64.85
N ASN A 736 31.38 0.53 65.40
CA ASN A 736 32.41 1.56 65.38
C ASN A 736 33.82 0.96 65.16
N ARG A 737 34.21 0.82 63.89
CA ARG A 737 35.51 0.25 63.48
C ARG A 737 36.72 1.16 63.78
N LYS A 738 36.50 2.37 64.34
CA LYS A 738 37.56 3.35 64.70
C LYS A 738 38.07 3.19 66.14
N SER A 739 37.33 2.51 67.02
CA SER A 739 37.81 2.23 68.38
C SER A 739 38.31 0.79 68.54
N ARG A 740 39.26 0.59 69.46
CA ARG A 740 39.64 -0.75 69.95
C ARG A 740 38.76 -1.21 71.12
N TYR A 741 37.97 -0.32 71.70
CA TYR A 741 37.19 -0.55 72.91
C TYR A 741 35.70 -0.44 72.61
N SER A 742 34.91 -1.43 73.04
CA SER A 742 33.46 -1.31 73.14
C SER A 742 33.09 -0.57 74.43
N MET A 743 31.92 0.07 74.49
CA MET A 743 31.47 0.72 75.73
C MET A 743 31.42 -0.29 76.90
N GLU A 744 31.02 -1.52 76.63
CA GLU A 744 31.01 -2.61 77.62
C GLU A 744 32.41 -2.94 78.16
N SER A 745 33.44 -2.99 77.30
CA SER A 745 34.82 -3.20 77.77
C SER A 745 35.32 -2.06 78.68
N LEU A 746 34.85 -0.83 78.45
CA LEU A 746 35.19 0.32 79.28
C LEU A 746 34.40 0.34 80.60
N ARG A 747 33.14 -0.09 80.62
CA ARG A 747 32.35 -0.29 81.86
C ARG A 747 33.02 -1.35 82.75
N VAL A 748 33.28 -2.54 82.22
CA VAL A 748 33.91 -3.64 82.97
C VAL A 748 35.31 -3.25 83.45
N GLY A 749 36.11 -2.53 82.64
CA GLY A 749 37.40 -1.99 83.05
C GLY A 749 37.29 -0.99 84.21
N TRP A 750 36.32 -0.08 84.15
CA TRP A 750 36.04 0.91 85.19
C TRP A 750 35.60 0.28 86.52
N GLU A 751 34.67 -0.68 86.46
CA GLU A 751 34.19 -1.42 87.64
C GLU A 751 35.27 -2.28 88.26
N THR A 752 36.10 -2.93 87.44
CA THR A 752 37.27 -3.70 87.89
C THR A 752 38.29 -2.82 88.60
N LEU A 753 38.58 -1.62 88.06
CA LEU A 753 39.48 -0.65 88.68
C LEU A 753 38.98 -0.19 90.05
N LEU A 754 37.72 0.25 90.16
CA LEU A 754 37.13 0.65 91.44
C LEU A 754 37.11 -0.50 92.46
N THR A 755 36.78 -1.71 92.03
CA THR A 755 36.76 -2.89 92.90
C THR A 755 38.16 -3.26 93.39
N SER A 756 39.17 -3.17 92.52
CA SER A 756 40.57 -3.47 92.87
C SER A 756 41.15 -2.42 93.84
N ILE A 757 40.86 -1.13 93.63
CA ILE A 757 41.21 -0.05 94.57
C ILE A 757 40.59 -0.29 95.95
N ASN A 758 39.28 -0.53 96.00
CA ASN A 758 38.57 -0.70 97.27
C ASN A 758 39.04 -1.97 98.02
N LYS A 759 39.31 -3.06 97.29
CA LYS A 759 39.86 -4.29 97.86
C LYS A 759 41.26 -4.06 98.44
N THR A 760 42.18 -3.49 97.66
CA THR A 760 43.58 -3.27 98.10
C THR A 760 43.69 -2.29 99.27
N ILE A 761 42.83 -1.26 99.32
CA ILE A 761 42.70 -0.38 100.50
C ILE A 761 42.26 -1.18 101.72
N SER A 762 41.16 -1.94 101.62
CA SER A 762 40.64 -2.75 102.73
C SER A 762 41.63 -3.81 103.23
N GLU A 763 42.37 -4.42 102.30
CA GLU A 763 43.40 -5.42 102.59
C GLU A 763 44.58 -4.81 103.38
N PHE A 764 45.00 -3.59 103.08
CA PHE A 764 46.02 -2.89 103.87
C PHE A 764 45.48 -2.31 105.18
N GLU A 765 44.23 -1.84 105.23
CA GLU A 765 43.60 -1.33 106.46
C GLU A 765 43.47 -2.43 107.52
N ASN A 766 43.12 -3.67 107.12
CA ASN A 766 43.14 -4.83 108.01
C ASN A 766 44.55 -5.15 108.54
N GLN A 767 45.58 -5.03 107.69
CA GLN A 767 46.97 -5.27 108.07
C GLN A 767 47.50 -4.23 109.08
N VAL A 768 47.06 -2.96 108.97
CA VAL A 768 47.36 -1.92 109.96
C VAL A 768 46.70 -2.25 111.31
N LEU A 769 45.43 -2.65 111.31
CA LEU A 769 44.70 -3.03 112.53
C LEU A 769 45.37 -4.21 113.28
N LEU A 770 45.91 -5.17 112.55
CA LEU A 770 46.66 -6.31 113.10
C LEU A 770 48.00 -5.91 113.75
N ARG A 771 48.72 -4.92 113.19
CA ARG A 771 49.92 -4.35 113.83
C ARG A 771 49.55 -3.68 115.15
N ASP A 772 48.60 -2.76 115.10
CA ASP A 772 48.33 -1.83 116.20
C ASP A 772 47.66 -2.53 117.40
N SER A 773 46.88 -3.59 117.17
CA SER A 773 46.20 -4.36 118.23
C SER A 773 47.12 -5.29 119.03
N LYS A 774 48.30 -5.66 118.50
CA LYS A 774 49.22 -6.64 119.12
C LYS A 774 50.53 -6.05 119.66
N GLY A 775 50.76 -4.75 119.50
CA GLY A 775 51.92 -4.06 120.09
C GLY A 775 53.29 -4.47 119.53
N ILE A 776 53.33 -5.06 118.33
CA ILE A 776 54.54 -5.56 117.67
C ILE A 776 55.25 -4.41 116.94
N SER A 777 56.59 -4.39 116.96
CA SER A 777 57.36 -3.39 116.20
C SER A 777 57.25 -3.57 114.68
N GLU A 778 57.34 -2.47 113.91
CA GLU A 778 57.32 -2.52 112.44
C GLU A 778 58.43 -3.44 111.88
N GLU A 779 59.60 -3.44 112.53
CA GLU A 779 60.76 -4.24 112.13
C GLU A 779 60.52 -5.74 112.32
N GLN A 780 59.90 -6.17 113.42
CA GLN A 780 59.56 -7.58 113.65
C GLN A 780 58.47 -8.09 112.71
N ILE A 781 57.42 -7.29 112.44
CA ILE A 781 56.42 -7.69 111.43
C ILE A 781 57.06 -7.75 110.03
N ALA A 782 57.98 -6.84 109.70
CA ALA A 782 58.72 -6.88 108.45
C ALA A 782 59.63 -8.12 108.34
N GLU A 783 60.31 -8.52 109.42
CA GLU A 783 61.13 -9.74 109.49
C GLU A 783 60.29 -11.02 109.34
N PHE A 784 59.18 -11.13 110.07
CA PHE A 784 58.24 -12.24 109.95
C PHE A 784 57.61 -12.29 108.55
N ARG A 785 57.25 -11.15 107.95
CA ARG A 785 56.72 -11.08 106.58
C ARG A 785 57.77 -11.41 105.52
N ALA A 786 59.03 -10.99 105.70
CA ALA A 786 60.13 -11.35 104.82
C ALA A 786 60.40 -12.85 104.84
N SER A 787 60.42 -13.46 106.04
CA SER A 787 60.55 -14.92 106.18
C SER A 787 59.36 -15.66 105.56
N PHE A 788 58.13 -15.27 105.89
CA PHE A 788 56.92 -15.91 105.36
C PHE A 788 56.85 -15.82 103.84
N SER A 789 57.03 -14.64 103.24
CA SER A 789 56.99 -14.45 101.78
C SER A 789 58.16 -15.05 101.01
N HIS A 790 59.27 -15.39 101.68
CA HIS A 790 60.34 -16.19 101.07
C HIS A 790 59.93 -17.65 100.83
N PHE A 791 59.04 -18.19 101.68
CA PHE A 791 58.52 -19.55 101.56
C PHE A 791 57.18 -19.61 100.80
N ASP A 792 56.24 -18.68 101.04
CA ASP A 792 54.97 -18.56 100.29
C ASP A 792 55.18 -17.91 98.91
N LYS A 793 55.80 -18.68 98.00
CA LYS A 793 56.04 -18.26 96.61
C LYS A 793 54.78 -18.26 95.75
N GLU A 794 53.74 -18.99 96.17
CA GLU A 794 52.46 -19.10 95.47
C GLU A 794 51.48 -17.97 95.86
N ARG A 795 51.78 -17.22 96.94
CA ARG A 795 50.90 -16.22 97.59
C ARG A 795 49.56 -16.83 98.00
N ALA A 796 49.60 -18.06 98.52
CA ALA A 796 48.45 -18.87 98.87
C ALA A 796 48.42 -19.27 100.36
N GLY A 797 49.37 -18.77 101.16
CA GLY A 797 49.65 -19.25 102.52
C GLY A 797 50.66 -20.41 102.55
N LEU A 798 51.29 -20.63 103.70
CA LEU A 798 52.29 -21.68 103.86
C LEU A 798 51.64 -23.06 104.00
N ASP A 799 52.12 -24.05 103.26
CA ASP A 799 51.79 -25.46 103.53
C ASP A 799 52.48 -25.98 104.81
N PRO A 800 52.13 -27.17 105.34
CA PRO A 800 52.73 -27.71 106.57
C PRO A 800 54.26 -27.87 106.58
N GLU A 801 54.90 -28.10 105.44
CA GLU A 801 56.36 -28.22 105.34
C GLU A 801 57.03 -26.84 105.23
N GLN A 802 56.44 -25.95 104.44
CA GLN A 802 56.83 -24.54 104.35
C GLN A 802 56.67 -23.82 105.70
N LEU A 803 55.61 -24.11 106.45
CA LEU A 803 55.39 -23.62 107.81
C LEU A 803 56.50 -24.10 108.75
N ARG A 804 56.86 -25.40 108.71
CA ARG A 804 57.97 -25.93 109.51
C ARG A 804 59.28 -25.20 109.19
N ALA A 805 59.56 -24.97 107.90
CA ALA A 805 60.75 -24.23 107.48
C ALA A 805 60.75 -22.76 107.93
N CYS A 806 59.60 -22.08 107.83
CA CYS A 806 59.45 -20.68 108.26
C CYS A 806 59.51 -20.51 109.78
N LEU A 807 58.93 -21.43 110.55
CA LEU A 807 59.04 -21.44 112.01
C LEU A 807 60.50 -21.58 112.44
N ILE A 808 61.24 -22.51 111.83
CA ILE A 808 62.67 -22.72 112.10
C ILE A 808 63.50 -21.50 111.66
N SER A 809 63.22 -20.86 110.52
CA SER A 809 63.98 -19.68 110.07
C SER A 809 63.77 -18.45 110.96
N VAL A 810 62.61 -18.36 111.63
CA VAL A 810 62.27 -17.33 112.61
C VAL A 810 62.74 -17.71 114.04
N GLY A 811 63.43 -18.85 114.20
CA GLY A 811 64.07 -19.26 115.45
C GLY A 811 63.25 -20.20 116.35
N TYR A 812 62.04 -20.60 115.94
CA TYR A 812 61.21 -21.53 116.70
C TYR A 812 61.76 -22.96 116.60
N THR A 813 62.17 -23.54 117.74
CA THR A 813 63.02 -24.74 117.78
C THR A 813 62.20 -26.04 117.84
N ILE A 814 61.85 -26.58 116.67
CA ILE A 814 61.16 -27.88 116.53
C ILE A 814 62.18 -29.03 116.56
N ARG A 815 61.96 -30.04 117.41
CA ARG A 815 62.91 -31.17 117.57
C ARG A 815 62.90 -32.16 116.38
N PRO A 816 64.03 -32.82 116.04
CA PRO A 816 64.02 -33.86 115.00
C PRO A 816 63.23 -35.11 115.40
N GLY A 817 62.39 -35.61 114.49
CA GLY A 817 61.64 -36.88 114.64
C GLY A 817 60.27 -36.74 115.31
N ARG A 818 59.73 -37.86 115.80
CA ARG A 818 58.33 -37.97 116.27
C ARG A 818 57.90 -36.94 117.31
N GLU A 819 58.81 -36.44 118.14
CA GLU A 819 58.50 -35.38 119.12
C GLU A 819 58.16 -34.07 118.42
N GLY A 820 59.00 -33.59 117.50
CA GLY A 820 58.75 -32.37 116.75
C GLY A 820 57.67 -32.50 115.67
N ASP A 821 57.38 -33.72 115.20
CA ASP A 821 56.20 -33.95 114.37
C ASP A 821 54.90 -33.76 115.18
N ALA A 822 54.85 -34.24 116.44
CA ALA A 822 53.73 -33.99 117.33
C ALA A 822 53.65 -32.51 117.77
N GLU A 823 54.79 -31.83 117.87
CA GLU A 823 54.90 -30.39 118.11
C GLU A 823 54.32 -29.58 116.93
N LEU A 824 54.73 -29.86 115.70
CA LEU A 824 54.18 -29.21 114.51
C LEU A 824 52.68 -29.49 114.35
N HIS A 825 52.19 -30.70 114.66
CA HIS A 825 50.76 -30.99 114.66
C HIS A 825 49.99 -30.16 115.71
N ARG A 826 50.61 -29.83 116.85
CA ARG A 826 50.06 -28.91 117.85
C ARG A 826 49.98 -27.48 117.32
N VAL A 827 51.04 -27.01 116.66
CA VAL A 827 51.06 -25.68 116.01
C VAL A 827 49.99 -25.60 114.91
N LEU A 828 49.93 -26.59 114.01
CA LEU A 828 48.94 -26.67 112.94
C LEU A 828 47.50 -26.71 113.45
N ALA A 829 47.23 -27.39 114.56
CA ALA A 829 45.91 -27.37 115.20
C ALA A 829 45.49 -25.97 115.71
N HIS A 830 46.45 -25.05 115.86
CA HIS A 830 46.22 -23.67 116.32
C HIS A 830 46.23 -22.64 115.17
N VAL A 831 47.09 -22.80 114.17
CA VAL A 831 47.15 -21.91 112.99
C VAL A 831 46.21 -22.30 111.85
N ASP A 832 45.79 -23.57 111.80
CA ASP A 832 44.82 -24.10 110.84
C ASP A 832 43.80 -25.05 111.52
N PRO A 833 42.99 -24.54 112.47
CA PRO A 833 41.96 -25.34 113.14
C PRO A 833 40.90 -25.88 112.16
N ASN A 834 40.75 -25.25 111.00
CA ASN A 834 39.80 -25.62 109.95
C ASN A 834 40.35 -26.66 108.95
N ARG A 835 41.65 -26.99 109.02
CA ARG A 835 42.36 -27.91 108.11
C ARG A 835 42.28 -27.51 106.63
N MET A 836 42.45 -26.22 106.35
CA MET A 836 42.54 -25.67 104.99
C MET A 836 43.83 -26.09 104.26
N GLY A 837 44.87 -26.56 104.95
CA GLY A 837 46.13 -27.06 104.37
C GLY A 837 47.05 -25.95 103.83
N ARG A 838 46.71 -24.70 104.12
CA ARG A 838 47.41 -23.46 103.76
C ARG A 838 47.21 -22.47 104.90
N VAL A 839 48.29 -22.07 105.57
CA VAL A 839 48.27 -21.16 106.71
C VAL A 839 48.45 -19.71 106.22
N PRO A 840 47.47 -18.81 106.40
CA PRO A 840 47.63 -17.40 106.03
C PRO A 840 48.61 -16.68 106.98
N PHE A 841 49.22 -15.59 106.50
CA PHE A 841 50.19 -14.80 107.28
C PHE A 841 49.63 -14.34 108.63
N GLU A 842 48.35 -13.98 108.67
CA GLU A 842 47.64 -13.55 109.87
C GLU A 842 47.65 -14.65 110.95
N ALA A 843 47.30 -15.89 110.60
CA ALA A 843 47.28 -17.01 111.54
C ALA A 843 48.69 -17.42 112.02
N PHE A 844 49.69 -17.37 111.13
CA PHE A 844 51.09 -17.56 111.50
C PHE A 844 51.57 -16.52 112.52
N LEU A 845 51.28 -15.24 112.27
CA LEU A 845 51.59 -14.14 113.18
C LEU A 845 50.83 -14.27 114.51
N ASP A 846 49.58 -14.74 114.47
CA ASP A 846 48.75 -14.93 115.66
C ASP A 846 49.28 -16.03 116.59
N PHE A 847 49.88 -17.09 116.04
CA PHE A 847 50.57 -18.11 116.84
C PHE A 847 51.89 -17.59 117.43
N MET A 848 52.75 -17.00 116.59
CA MET A 848 54.07 -16.49 117.01
C MET A 848 53.99 -15.40 118.10
N THR A 849 52.87 -14.71 118.21
CA THR A 849 52.62 -13.67 119.23
C THR A 849 52.00 -14.21 120.53
N LYS A 850 51.47 -15.43 120.53
CA LYS A 850 50.59 -15.95 121.60
C LYS A 850 51.26 -16.96 122.53
N GLU A 851 52.39 -17.56 122.13
CA GLU A 851 53.25 -18.35 123.04
C GLU A 851 54.06 -17.48 124.03
N ASN A 852 54.20 -16.18 123.77
CA ASN A 852 55.00 -15.25 124.58
C ASN A 852 54.19 -14.48 125.65
N SER A 853 52.99 -14.93 126.01
CA SER A 853 52.13 -14.27 127.00
C SER A 853 51.63 -15.23 128.08
N ASP A 854 51.97 -14.98 129.34
CA ASP A 854 51.42 -15.69 130.50
C ASP A 854 49.89 -15.51 130.58
N GLN A 855 49.17 -16.55 131.02
CA GLN A 855 47.72 -16.54 131.19
C GLN A 855 47.32 -17.14 132.55
N ASP A 856 46.37 -16.50 133.23
CA ASP A 856 45.87 -16.96 134.53
C ASP A 856 45.14 -18.31 134.43
N THR A 857 45.42 -19.19 135.38
CA THR A 857 44.92 -20.57 135.37
C THR A 857 43.64 -20.77 136.20
N VAL A 858 42.91 -21.84 135.86
CA VAL A 858 41.68 -22.25 136.55
C VAL A 858 41.88 -22.42 138.06
N GLU A 859 43.02 -22.94 138.50
CA GLU A 859 43.28 -23.19 139.92
C GLU A 859 43.53 -21.89 140.70
N GLN A 860 44.16 -20.88 140.10
CA GLN A 860 44.28 -19.53 140.70
C GLN A 860 42.90 -18.88 140.91
N MET A 861 41.96 -19.05 139.96
CA MET A 861 40.59 -18.57 140.14
C MET A 861 39.84 -19.34 141.23
N ILE A 862 40.00 -20.69 141.28
CA ILE A 862 39.40 -21.52 142.32
C ILE A 862 39.93 -21.15 143.71
N ASP A 863 41.24 -20.94 143.87
CA ASP A 863 41.82 -20.52 145.16
C ASP A 863 41.40 -19.09 145.55
N SER A 864 41.27 -18.18 144.58
CA SER A 864 40.71 -16.85 144.83
C SER A 864 39.30 -16.92 145.41
N PHE A 865 38.40 -17.75 144.83
CA PHE A 865 37.08 -17.98 145.40
C PHE A 865 37.10 -18.78 146.72
N ARG A 866 38.08 -19.68 146.93
CA ARG A 866 38.27 -20.40 148.20
C ARG A 866 38.65 -19.47 149.35
N ILE A 867 39.46 -18.45 149.07
CA ILE A 867 39.78 -17.37 150.03
C ILE A 867 38.52 -16.57 150.38
N LEU A 868 37.75 -16.14 149.36
CA LEU A 868 36.47 -15.43 149.55
C LEU A 868 35.44 -16.25 150.36
N ALA A 869 35.37 -17.56 150.11
CA ALA A 869 34.55 -18.51 150.85
C ALA A 869 35.04 -18.81 152.28
N SER A 870 36.11 -18.15 152.76
CA SER A 870 36.74 -18.41 154.06
C SER A 870 37.13 -19.88 154.26
N GLY A 871 37.63 -20.53 153.19
CA GLY A 871 38.04 -21.94 153.19
C GLY A 871 36.92 -22.98 153.07
N LYS A 872 35.66 -22.56 152.91
CA LYS A 872 34.52 -23.47 152.73
C LYS A 872 34.48 -24.05 151.30
N PRO A 873 33.92 -25.27 151.10
CA PRO A 873 33.66 -25.83 149.77
C PRO A 873 32.48 -25.19 149.03
N PHE A 874 31.83 -24.18 149.62
CA PHE A 874 30.76 -23.39 149.01
C PHE A 874 30.90 -21.92 149.44
N ILE A 875 30.40 -20.99 148.63
CA ILE A 875 30.32 -19.56 148.98
C ILE A 875 28.85 -19.14 149.07
N THR A 876 28.48 -18.30 150.04
CA THR A 876 27.09 -17.82 150.18
C THR A 876 26.82 -16.57 149.34
N ALA A 877 25.55 -16.32 149.03
CA ALA A 877 25.11 -15.07 148.42
C ALA A 877 25.65 -13.84 149.18
N ASP A 878 25.54 -13.85 150.51
CA ASP A 878 25.93 -12.72 151.36
C ASP A 878 27.46 -12.52 151.39
N GLU A 879 28.25 -13.57 151.14
CA GLU A 879 29.71 -13.46 150.96
C GLU A 879 30.06 -12.89 149.57
N LEU A 880 29.37 -13.31 148.51
CA LEU A 880 29.53 -12.74 147.17
C LEU A 880 29.10 -11.26 147.12
N GLU A 881 27.93 -10.92 147.67
CA GLU A 881 27.38 -9.56 147.72
C GLU A 881 28.18 -8.61 148.65
N ARG A 882 29.03 -9.13 149.55
CA ARG A 882 29.90 -8.35 150.43
C ARG A 882 31.29 -8.10 149.85
N GLU A 883 31.91 -9.11 149.25
CA GLU A 883 33.32 -9.05 148.82
C GLU A 883 33.49 -8.66 147.33
N LEU A 884 32.44 -8.75 146.50
CA LEU A 884 32.49 -8.41 145.08
C LEU A 884 31.59 -7.20 144.73
N PRO A 885 31.93 -6.43 143.67
CA PRO A 885 31.02 -5.44 143.10
C PRO A 885 29.65 -6.04 142.75
N ARG A 886 28.57 -5.27 142.95
CA ARG A 886 27.18 -5.77 142.88
C ARG A 886 26.82 -6.45 141.56
N ASP A 887 27.35 -5.94 140.45
CA ASP A 887 27.21 -6.51 139.11
C ASP A 887 27.90 -7.87 138.98
N GLN A 888 29.12 -8.01 139.51
CA GLN A 888 29.87 -9.27 139.53
C GLN A 888 29.26 -10.28 140.49
N ALA A 889 28.84 -9.85 141.69
CA ALA A 889 28.12 -10.68 142.64
C ALA A 889 26.82 -11.23 142.04
N ALA A 890 26.03 -10.38 141.37
CA ALA A 890 24.81 -10.79 140.66
C ALA A 890 25.11 -11.76 139.51
N TYR A 891 26.17 -11.53 138.72
CA TYR A 891 26.59 -12.43 137.65
C TYR A 891 27.02 -13.81 138.18
N CYS A 892 27.83 -13.85 139.25
CA CYS A 892 28.22 -15.09 139.92
C CYS A 892 27.00 -15.84 140.47
N MET A 893 26.08 -15.18 141.20
CA MET A 893 24.86 -15.82 141.70
C MET A 893 23.92 -16.33 140.59
N ALA A 894 23.95 -15.72 139.40
CA ALA A 894 23.14 -16.15 138.25
C ALA A 894 23.77 -17.29 137.44
N ARG A 895 25.08 -17.53 137.59
CA ARG A 895 25.85 -18.55 136.82
C ARG A 895 26.37 -19.72 137.65
N MET A 896 26.64 -19.52 138.94
CA MET A 896 27.05 -20.60 139.85
C MET A 896 25.86 -21.50 140.17
N ALA A 897 26.08 -22.81 140.21
CA ALA A 897 25.07 -23.76 140.68
C ALA A 897 24.89 -23.65 142.21
N PRO A 898 23.68 -23.82 142.76
CA PRO A 898 23.50 -23.92 144.21
C PRO A 898 24.21 -25.18 144.74
N SER A 899 24.91 -25.03 145.87
CA SER A 899 25.72 -26.11 146.44
C SER A 899 24.86 -27.30 146.93
N ARG A 900 25.46 -28.49 146.90
CA ARG A 900 24.85 -29.76 147.33
C ARG A 900 25.51 -30.35 148.59
N GLU A 901 26.40 -29.59 149.24
CA GLU A 901 27.13 -30.03 150.44
C GLU A 901 26.19 -30.27 151.65
N PRO A 902 26.25 -31.44 152.32
CA PRO A 902 25.37 -31.74 153.45
C PRO A 902 25.61 -30.82 154.65
N GLY A 903 24.71 -29.85 154.84
CA GLY A 903 24.79 -28.84 155.91
C GLY A 903 25.04 -27.41 155.42
N ALA A 904 25.15 -27.19 154.11
CA ALA A 904 25.19 -25.84 153.56
C ALA A 904 23.84 -25.10 153.75
N PRO A 905 23.83 -23.82 154.18
CA PRO A 905 22.61 -23.04 154.34
C PRO A 905 21.99 -22.64 152.99
N PRO A 906 20.68 -22.34 152.92
CA PRO A 906 20.05 -21.86 151.68
C PRO A 906 20.72 -20.59 151.15
N ARG A 907 20.79 -20.45 149.81
CA ARG A 907 21.62 -19.47 149.06
C ARG A 907 23.15 -19.67 149.17
N SER A 908 23.63 -20.89 149.34
CA SER A 908 25.02 -21.30 149.07
C SER A 908 25.24 -21.77 147.63
N PHE A 909 26.41 -21.47 147.06
CA PHE A 909 26.80 -21.71 145.66
C PHE A 909 28.13 -22.48 145.54
N ASP A 910 28.29 -23.23 144.45
CA ASP A 910 29.52 -23.92 144.05
C ASP A 910 30.32 -23.05 143.07
N TYR A 911 31.43 -22.49 143.57
CA TYR A 911 32.38 -21.70 142.78
C TYR A 911 33.41 -22.56 142.03
N VAL A 912 33.61 -23.82 142.41
CA VAL A 912 34.61 -24.72 141.81
C VAL A 912 34.14 -25.19 140.44
N THR A 913 32.89 -25.64 140.34
CA THR A 913 32.27 -26.00 139.06
C THR A 913 32.15 -24.79 138.13
N PHE A 914 31.79 -23.62 138.66
CA PHE A 914 31.73 -22.37 137.89
C PHE A 914 33.09 -21.94 137.34
N SER A 915 34.14 -21.91 138.17
CA SER A 915 35.50 -21.55 137.73
C SER A 915 36.01 -22.49 136.63
N ARG A 916 35.74 -23.80 136.76
CA ARG A 916 36.03 -24.77 135.68
C ARG A 916 35.26 -24.47 134.40
N SER A 917 33.99 -24.07 134.48
CA SER A 917 33.17 -23.74 133.30
C SER A 917 33.57 -22.46 132.56
N LEU A 918 34.38 -21.58 133.17
CA LEU A 918 34.87 -20.35 132.52
C LEU A 918 36.07 -20.59 131.60
N TYR A 919 36.89 -21.60 131.89
CA TYR A 919 38.13 -21.92 131.15
C TYR A 919 38.04 -23.25 130.37
N SER A 920 37.05 -24.09 130.66
CA SER A 920 36.77 -25.31 129.89
C SER A 920 35.93 -24.98 128.66
N GLN A 921 36.59 -24.77 127.51
CA GLN A 921 35.99 -24.98 126.18
C GLN A 921 36.35 -26.37 125.67
#